data_AF-A0A1F9BPL6-F1
#
_entry.id   AF-A0A1F9BPL6-F1
#
_cell.length_a   1.000
_cell.length_b   1.000
_cell.length_c   1.000
_cell.angle_alpha   90.00
_cell.angle_beta   90.00
_cell.angle_gamma   90.00
#
_symmetry.space_group_name_H-M   'P 1'
#
loop_
_entity.id
_entity.type
_entity.pdbx_description
1 polymer ?
#
loop_
_entity_poly.entity_id
_entity_poly.type
_entity_poly.pdbx_seq_one_letter_code
_entity_poly.pdbx_strand_id
1 'polypeptide(L)'
;MEVIADLHLHSRYSIATGKEADLEHLDLWGRYKGVQVVGTGDCTHPEWLKELAAKLEPAAPGVYELKSGLALPLNLQGPHWDQVPPVRFLITGEVSTIYKKGGQVRKVHLLLLLPSLDAAQKFSARLGRLGNVTADGRPILGLEAKYVLEVALEIDPASLVIPAHIWTPWFSVLGAKSGFDSLEECFEEHTVHIHALETGLSSDPAMNWRVSSLDRYTLVSNSDAHSPQKLAREANLFLVPPTFPDLAQALRTQEGFAGTLEFFPQEGKYHMDGHRACNLRATPAEAAAWGGECPQCHKPLTYGVMHRVLDLADRQPGAMPPGARPFESLIPLPELLGQVLEVNSSSKKVNRLYFRVLENLGPELEILRRVPLADLAREGGSLLAQGIDKMRRGRVHIAPGYDGVYGEIRLFTPEERQEILGQGAFWSPPAPASEKGPRPPVPPISQPADTPDYKVAEPAREIPEDPLLAGLNPTQRQAVLHEGPPLIVQAGPGTGKTRALTHRLAHLLARRRVHPEEILALTFTRQAAGEMEARIRGLLPGFPGLERLTVKTFHALGHQILQAQGAQAREVAPEDERRRLIRQAARQYKIPSSLLENRITHWKQALKYPEDLGEINEPEAAAFKDYEAALLKEGLWDYEDLIARPTLLLTRQPKIREAYRRRYRHLLVDEYQDLNGAQYRLFLALADTKAEIMVIGDPDQAIYGFRGASPRYFAQFRQDWPDAVTLNFAETYRLPPPILEAARQVRAAAGVLPGPMQTHQPGDQPLLLLERATEAAEAQAIAREIEKLVGGLSHLALEDAALRHRGPEEKAGFRDVAVLYRLHALGPELERRLTAAGIPCQLPRESVGPEYDGLDLAAEKVKLLSLHAAKGLEFPYVFIAGCEAGLLPWEPEGEGYGDPEEENRLFYVGLTRASRQVFLTRARTRTLWGKKRPTLLSPLVKSITPDILQRQEESPAASRGRTRQPQLFPGIIPRQKKAR
;
A
#
# COMPACT_ATOMS: atom_id res chain seq x y z
N MET A 1 -3.51 2.35 -46.08
CA MET A 1 -2.39 1.46 -45.72
C MET A 1 -2.68 0.93 -44.33
N GLU A 2 -2.54 -0.37 -44.10
CA GLU A 2 -2.72 -0.95 -42.76
C GLU A 2 -1.50 -0.60 -41.91
N VAL A 3 -1.72 -0.12 -40.69
CA VAL A 3 -0.69 0.22 -39.70
C VAL A 3 -0.78 -0.80 -38.57
N ILE A 4 0.33 -1.48 -38.29
CA ILE A 4 0.47 -2.41 -37.16
C ILE A 4 1.13 -1.65 -36.00
N ALA A 5 0.47 -1.66 -34.84
CA ALA A 5 0.90 -0.94 -33.66
C ALA A 5 0.93 -1.82 -32.41
N ASP A 6 2.05 -1.81 -31.69
CA ASP A 6 2.21 -2.46 -30.39
C ASP A 6 2.49 -1.38 -29.33
N LEU A 7 1.51 -1.14 -28.45
CA LEU A 7 1.46 0.08 -27.62
C LEU A 7 1.90 -0.16 -26.18
N HIS A 8 1.95 -1.43 -25.73
CA HIS A 8 2.29 -1.80 -24.36
C HIS A 8 3.56 -2.64 -24.30
N LEU A 9 4.62 -2.05 -23.75
CA LEU A 9 5.91 -2.68 -23.50
C LEU A 9 6.64 -1.98 -22.37
N HIS A 10 7.74 -2.60 -21.93
CA HIS A 10 8.59 -2.08 -20.87
C HIS A 10 10.01 -1.78 -21.36
N SER A 11 10.57 -0.69 -20.84
CA SER A 11 11.96 -0.29 -21.01
C SER A 11 12.87 -1.03 -20.04
N ARG A 12 14.19 -0.91 -20.25
CA ARG A 12 15.22 -1.42 -19.33
C ARG A 12 15.16 -0.85 -17.89
N TYR A 13 14.32 0.15 -17.63
CA TYR A 13 14.11 0.72 -16.29
C TYR A 13 13.00 0.02 -15.49
N SER A 14 12.26 -0.92 -16.10
CA SER A 14 11.33 -1.80 -15.41
C SER A 14 12.00 -3.09 -14.92
N ILE A 15 11.50 -3.62 -13.80
CA ILE A 15 11.89 -4.94 -13.28
C ILE A 15 11.61 -6.04 -14.31
N ALA A 16 12.50 -7.04 -14.35
CA ALA A 16 12.41 -8.21 -15.24
C ALA A 16 12.51 -7.92 -16.74
N THR A 17 12.93 -6.71 -17.14
CA THR A 17 13.19 -6.35 -18.54
C THR A 17 14.65 -6.57 -18.94
N GLY A 18 14.88 -6.99 -20.18
CA GLY A 18 16.22 -7.14 -20.76
C GLY A 18 16.95 -5.81 -20.92
N LYS A 19 18.29 -5.82 -20.84
CA LYS A 19 19.12 -4.61 -21.04
C LYS A 19 18.98 -3.99 -22.43
N GLU A 20 18.65 -4.82 -23.42
CA GLU A 20 18.43 -4.44 -24.82
C GLU A 20 17.03 -3.82 -25.03
N ALA A 21 16.19 -3.65 -24.00
CA ALA A 21 14.95 -2.88 -24.12
C ALA A 21 15.24 -1.37 -24.11
N ASP A 22 16.02 -0.92 -25.09
CA ASP A 22 16.31 0.47 -25.43
C ASP A 22 15.74 0.81 -26.82
N LEU A 23 15.70 2.09 -27.17
CA LEU A 23 15.04 2.57 -28.40
C LEU A 23 15.69 1.99 -29.66
N GLU A 24 17.02 1.86 -29.67
CA GLU A 24 17.79 1.37 -30.81
C GLU A 24 17.44 -0.07 -31.17
N HIS A 25 17.31 -0.95 -30.18
CA HIS A 25 16.90 -2.33 -30.42
C HIS A 25 15.39 -2.46 -30.65
N LEU A 26 14.56 -1.60 -30.04
CA LEU A 26 13.11 -1.58 -30.33
C LEU A 26 12.84 -1.20 -31.79
N ASP A 27 13.55 -0.21 -32.33
CA ASP A 27 13.47 0.14 -33.76
C ASP A 27 13.97 -1.01 -34.65
N LEU A 28 15.10 -1.63 -34.30
CA LEU A 28 15.65 -2.76 -35.07
C LEU A 28 14.67 -3.94 -35.12
N TRP A 29 14.13 -4.34 -33.97
CA TRP A 29 13.19 -5.46 -33.90
C TRP A 29 11.82 -5.10 -34.47
N GLY A 30 11.34 -3.87 -34.30
CA GLY A 30 10.12 -3.41 -34.98
C GLY A 30 10.23 -3.52 -36.50
N ARG A 31 11.38 -3.16 -37.09
CA ARG A 31 11.66 -3.37 -38.51
C ARG A 31 11.72 -4.85 -38.92
N TYR A 32 12.36 -5.71 -38.13
CA TYR A 32 12.37 -7.16 -38.41
C TYR A 32 10.97 -7.80 -38.33
N LYS A 33 10.16 -7.35 -37.37
CA LYS A 33 8.78 -7.82 -37.19
C LYS A 33 7.84 -7.27 -38.26
N GLY A 34 8.10 -6.06 -38.77
CA GLY A 34 7.21 -5.35 -39.68
C GLY A 34 6.15 -4.52 -38.94
N VAL A 35 6.49 -3.99 -37.77
CA VAL A 35 5.64 -3.09 -36.97
C VAL A 35 5.94 -1.64 -37.33
N GLN A 36 4.90 -0.83 -37.54
CA GLN A 36 5.06 0.57 -37.92
C GLN A 36 5.04 1.52 -36.72
N VAL A 37 4.28 1.20 -35.67
CA VAL A 37 4.16 2.02 -34.46
C VAL A 37 4.48 1.19 -33.22
N VAL A 38 5.40 1.68 -32.39
CA VAL A 38 5.81 1.01 -31.14
C VAL A 38 5.69 2.01 -29.98
N GLY A 39 5.07 1.59 -28.88
CA GLY A 39 5.05 2.38 -27.65
C GLY A 39 6.46 2.55 -27.07
N THR A 40 6.75 3.64 -26.38
CA THR A 40 8.06 3.81 -25.73
C THR A 40 8.19 2.97 -24.47
N GLY A 41 7.08 2.64 -23.81
CA GLY A 41 7.06 2.08 -22.46
C GLY A 41 7.59 3.05 -21.41
N ASP A 42 7.18 2.84 -20.15
CA ASP A 42 7.73 3.47 -18.95
C ASP A 42 7.94 5.00 -18.98
N CYS A 43 7.13 5.75 -19.74
CA CYS A 43 7.30 7.19 -19.91
C CYS A 43 7.13 8.01 -18.61
N THR A 44 6.82 7.38 -17.48
CA THR A 44 6.80 7.98 -16.16
C THR A 44 8.18 8.03 -15.49
N HIS A 45 9.14 7.21 -15.93
CA HIS A 45 10.46 7.12 -15.31
C HIS A 45 11.37 8.30 -15.72
N PRO A 46 11.87 9.14 -14.78
CA PRO A 46 12.60 10.36 -15.14
C PRO A 46 13.88 10.16 -15.95
N GLU A 47 14.66 9.12 -15.66
CA GLU A 47 15.88 8.85 -16.45
C GLU A 47 15.56 8.29 -17.83
N TRP A 48 14.43 7.58 -17.97
CA TRP A 48 14.00 7.11 -19.29
C TRP A 48 13.49 8.29 -20.12
N LEU A 49 12.70 9.20 -19.54
CA LEU A 49 12.26 10.42 -20.21
C LEU A 49 13.41 11.28 -20.74
N LYS A 50 14.51 11.39 -19.98
CA LYS A 50 15.73 12.06 -20.45
C LYS A 50 16.32 11.38 -21.68
N GLU A 51 16.35 10.04 -21.68
CA GLU A 51 16.83 9.25 -22.81
C GLU A 51 15.92 9.36 -24.03
N LEU A 52 14.59 9.31 -23.84
CA LEU A 52 13.60 9.56 -24.89
C LEU A 52 13.83 10.93 -25.53
N ALA A 53 13.93 12.00 -24.74
CA ALA A 53 14.18 13.35 -25.24
C ALA A 53 15.55 13.51 -25.94
N ALA A 54 16.56 12.77 -25.47
CA ALA A 54 17.89 12.80 -26.07
C ALA A 54 17.94 12.09 -27.43
N LYS A 55 17.21 10.98 -27.59
CA LYS A 55 17.33 10.08 -28.75
C LYS A 55 16.23 10.20 -29.79
N LEU A 56 15.05 10.73 -29.43
CA LEU A 56 13.91 10.85 -30.33
C LEU A 56 13.79 12.25 -30.93
N GLU A 57 13.30 12.32 -32.17
CA GLU A 57 12.88 13.56 -32.84
C GLU A 57 11.47 13.44 -33.42
N PRO A 58 10.69 14.53 -33.53
CA PRO A 58 9.33 14.48 -34.05
C PRO A 58 9.29 14.02 -35.51
N ALA A 59 8.45 13.03 -35.79
CA ALA A 59 8.28 12.45 -37.12
C ALA A 59 6.97 12.87 -37.80
N ALA A 60 5.90 12.94 -37.00
CA ALA A 60 4.55 13.35 -37.36
C ALA A 60 3.82 13.77 -36.08
N PRO A 61 2.61 14.35 -36.14
CA PRO A 61 1.89 14.80 -34.95
C PRO A 61 1.80 13.72 -33.86
N GLY A 62 2.46 13.99 -32.72
CA GLY A 62 2.50 13.12 -31.53
C GLY A 62 3.18 11.77 -31.68
N VAL A 63 3.93 11.55 -32.77
CA VAL A 63 4.79 10.37 -32.95
C VAL A 63 6.22 10.79 -33.30
N TYR A 64 7.17 9.94 -32.93
CA TYR A 64 8.59 10.24 -32.96
C TYR A 64 9.36 9.19 -33.76
N GLU A 65 10.58 9.51 -34.17
CA GLU A 65 11.54 8.55 -34.72
C GLU A 65 12.89 8.69 -34.02
N LEU A 66 13.75 7.68 -34.17
CA LEU A 66 15.13 7.78 -33.70
C LEU A 66 15.89 8.84 -34.51
N LYS A 67 16.65 9.68 -33.80
CA LYS A 67 17.54 10.66 -34.44
C LYS A 67 18.51 9.98 -35.40
N SER A 68 18.80 10.68 -36.49
CA SER A 68 19.73 10.22 -37.53
C SER A 68 21.08 9.74 -36.94
N GLY A 69 21.51 8.54 -37.34
CA GLY A 69 22.76 7.91 -36.89
C GLY A 69 22.65 7.02 -35.64
N LEU A 70 21.50 6.99 -34.95
CA LEU A 70 21.29 6.10 -33.79
C LEU A 70 20.71 4.73 -34.17
N ALA A 71 19.99 4.63 -35.29
CA ALA A 71 19.37 3.39 -35.74
C ALA A 71 20.44 2.31 -36.01
N LEU A 72 20.25 1.13 -35.44
CA LEU A 72 21.13 -0.01 -35.70
C LEU A 72 20.98 -0.48 -37.16
N PRO A 73 22.06 -0.91 -37.82
CA PRO A 73 21.98 -1.41 -39.19
C PRO A 73 21.17 -2.70 -39.25
N LEU A 74 20.35 -2.83 -40.30
CA LEU A 74 19.76 -4.11 -40.66
C LEU A 74 20.87 -5.02 -41.17
N ASN A 75 20.97 -6.23 -40.61
CA ASN A 75 21.93 -7.23 -41.06
C ASN A 75 21.34 -8.13 -42.16
N LEU A 76 20.35 -7.62 -42.90
CA LEU A 76 19.62 -8.31 -43.98
C LEU A 76 19.73 -7.46 -45.25
N GLN A 77 19.85 -8.12 -46.41
CA GLN A 77 19.97 -7.47 -47.71
C GLN A 77 18.86 -7.96 -48.64
N GLY A 78 18.45 -7.12 -49.60
CA GLY A 78 17.51 -7.50 -50.66
C GLY A 78 16.30 -6.58 -50.77
N PRO A 79 15.46 -6.80 -51.80
CA PRO A 79 14.41 -5.85 -52.20
C PRO A 79 13.36 -5.61 -51.12
N HIS A 80 13.17 -6.55 -50.20
CA HIS A 80 12.26 -6.42 -49.06
C HIS A 80 12.79 -5.49 -47.97
N TRP A 81 14.11 -5.31 -47.89
CA TRP A 81 14.80 -4.61 -46.79
C TRP A 81 15.32 -3.23 -47.19
N ASP A 82 15.53 -2.98 -48.49
CA ASP A 82 16.02 -1.71 -49.03
C ASP A 82 15.08 -0.52 -48.78
N GLN A 83 13.80 -0.78 -48.49
CA GLN A 83 12.75 0.24 -48.33
C GLN A 83 11.96 0.12 -47.02
N VAL A 84 12.47 -0.63 -46.02
CA VAL A 84 11.77 -0.76 -44.73
C VAL A 84 11.82 0.57 -43.99
N PRO A 85 10.66 1.22 -43.73
CA PRO A 85 10.64 2.50 -43.05
C PRO A 85 11.11 2.36 -41.59
N PRO A 86 11.62 3.45 -40.99
CA PRO A 86 11.91 3.47 -39.55
C PRO A 86 10.61 3.30 -38.74
N VAL A 87 10.76 2.76 -37.53
CA VAL A 87 9.64 2.62 -36.59
C VAL A 87 9.22 3.99 -36.07
N ARG A 88 7.91 4.23 -35.94
CA ARG A 88 7.35 5.39 -35.24
C ARG A 88 7.14 5.07 -33.77
N PHE A 89 7.66 5.91 -32.88
CA PHE A 89 7.48 5.79 -31.44
C PHE A 89 6.31 6.64 -30.94
N LEU A 90 5.41 6.03 -30.17
CA LEU A 90 4.33 6.70 -29.45
C LEU A 90 4.67 6.72 -27.97
N ILE A 91 4.47 7.86 -27.29
CA ILE A 91 4.86 7.99 -25.88
C ILE A 91 3.86 7.23 -25.00
N THR A 92 4.32 6.09 -24.45
CA THR A 92 3.50 5.23 -23.60
C THR A 92 4.18 4.88 -22.28
N GLY A 93 3.38 4.53 -21.28
CA GLY A 93 3.85 4.04 -20.00
C GLY A 93 2.75 3.29 -19.25
N GLU A 94 3.12 2.51 -18.24
CA GLU A 94 2.17 1.80 -17.39
C GLU A 94 2.26 2.31 -15.96
N VAL A 95 1.13 2.45 -15.28
CA VAL A 95 1.05 2.79 -13.85
C VAL A 95 0.29 1.70 -13.12
N SER A 96 0.81 1.26 -11.98
CA SER A 96 0.13 0.33 -11.08
C SER A 96 -0.51 1.12 -9.93
N THR A 97 -1.79 0.89 -9.68
CA THR A 97 -2.52 1.48 -8.56
C THR A 97 -2.90 0.40 -7.57
N ILE A 98 -2.63 0.62 -6.28
CA ILE A 98 -2.95 -0.31 -5.20
C ILE A 98 -3.62 0.45 -4.07
N TYR A 99 -4.90 0.17 -3.82
CA TYR A 99 -5.73 0.94 -2.88
C TYR A 99 -6.89 0.09 -2.35
N LYS A 100 -7.49 0.48 -1.21
CA LYS A 100 -8.71 -0.17 -0.71
C LYS A 100 -9.98 0.49 -1.26
N LYS A 101 -10.87 -0.31 -1.84
CA LYS A 101 -12.22 0.12 -2.28
C LYS A 101 -13.21 -1.04 -2.22
N GLY A 102 -14.39 -0.78 -1.65
CA GLY A 102 -15.41 -1.83 -1.45
C GLY A 102 -14.96 -2.95 -0.49
N GLY A 103 -14.17 -2.62 0.53
CA GLY A 103 -13.66 -3.60 1.51
C GLY A 103 -12.52 -4.50 1.00
N GLN A 104 -12.07 -4.34 -0.25
CA GLN A 104 -11.01 -5.15 -0.85
C GLN A 104 -9.83 -4.29 -1.29
N VAL A 105 -8.63 -4.89 -1.30
CA VAL A 105 -7.44 -4.29 -1.90
C VAL A 105 -7.51 -4.48 -3.41
N ARG A 106 -7.71 -3.38 -4.12
CA ARG A 106 -7.79 -3.29 -5.57
C ARG A 106 -6.39 -3.05 -6.13
N LYS A 107 -6.08 -3.74 -7.21
CA LYS A 107 -4.80 -3.63 -7.93
C LYS A 107 -5.09 -3.51 -9.40
N VAL A 108 -4.83 -2.34 -9.96
CA VAL A 108 -5.20 -2.01 -11.32
C VAL A 108 -4.01 -1.43 -12.05
N HIS A 109 -3.70 -2.01 -13.20
CA HIS A 109 -2.71 -1.46 -14.12
C HIS A 109 -3.40 -0.62 -15.20
N LEU A 110 -2.76 0.49 -15.52
CA LEU A 110 -3.26 1.47 -16.49
C LEU A 110 -2.16 1.76 -17.49
N LEU A 111 -2.42 1.44 -18.76
CA LEU A 111 -1.62 1.87 -19.89
C LEU A 111 -1.98 3.32 -20.23
N LEU A 112 -0.95 4.15 -20.40
CA LEU A 112 -1.05 5.56 -20.70
C LEU A 112 -0.53 5.80 -22.11
N LEU A 113 -1.29 6.54 -22.91
CA LEU A 113 -0.88 7.06 -24.21
C LEU A 113 -0.90 8.58 -24.12
N LEU A 114 0.29 9.19 -24.19
CA LEU A 114 0.45 10.64 -24.04
C LEU A 114 0.80 11.28 -25.39
N PRO A 115 0.22 12.45 -25.71
CA PRO A 115 0.35 13.06 -27.04
C PRO A 115 1.75 13.62 -27.32
N SER A 116 2.57 13.82 -26.28
CA SER A 116 3.91 14.41 -26.43
C SER A 116 4.85 14.08 -25.28
N LEU A 117 6.15 14.24 -25.51
CA LEU A 117 7.18 14.17 -24.47
C LEU A 117 6.98 15.23 -23.37
N ASP A 118 6.45 16.41 -23.71
CA ASP A 118 6.14 17.46 -22.72
C ASP A 118 4.99 17.03 -21.79
N ALA A 119 3.92 16.45 -22.34
CA ALA A 119 2.84 15.87 -21.55
C ALA A 119 3.38 14.77 -20.61
N ALA A 120 4.26 13.89 -21.11
CA ALA A 120 4.88 12.85 -20.30
C ALA A 120 5.78 13.39 -19.17
N GLN A 121 6.54 14.47 -19.42
CA GLN A 121 7.32 15.13 -18.39
C GLN A 121 6.45 15.77 -17.30
N LYS A 122 5.38 16.48 -17.70
CA LYS A 122 4.40 17.05 -16.76
C LYS A 122 3.70 15.97 -15.94
N PHE A 123 3.33 14.88 -16.58
CA PHE A 123 2.69 13.73 -15.96
C PHE A 123 3.59 13.03 -14.95
N SER A 124 4.83 12.69 -15.34
CA SER A 124 5.85 12.14 -14.43
C SER A 124 6.11 13.07 -13.24
N ALA A 125 6.24 14.38 -13.46
CA ALA A 125 6.47 15.35 -12.40
C ALA A 125 5.27 15.46 -11.43
N ARG A 126 4.03 15.34 -11.93
CA ARG A 126 2.83 15.34 -11.09
C ARG A 126 2.73 14.07 -10.27
N LEU A 127 2.96 12.91 -10.88
CA LEU A 127 2.98 11.61 -10.19
C LEU A 127 4.10 11.52 -9.15
N GLY A 128 5.28 12.09 -9.43
CA GLY A 128 6.40 12.14 -8.48
C GLY A 128 6.10 12.88 -7.17
N ARG A 129 5.03 13.71 -7.13
CA ARG A 129 4.53 14.33 -5.90
C ARG A 129 3.61 13.40 -5.11
N LEU A 130 3.00 12.42 -5.77
CA LEU A 130 2.01 11.50 -5.22
C LEU A 130 2.65 10.17 -4.80
N GLY A 131 3.64 9.66 -5.55
CA GLY A 131 4.35 8.42 -5.30
C GLY A 131 5.75 8.40 -5.93
N ASN A 132 6.43 7.25 -5.83
CA ASN A 132 7.79 7.12 -6.35
C ASN A 132 7.81 6.67 -7.82
N VAL A 133 8.25 7.56 -8.70
CA VAL A 133 8.39 7.30 -10.15
C VAL A 133 9.81 6.91 -10.58
N THR A 134 10.75 6.76 -9.64
CA THR A 134 12.17 6.50 -9.93
C THR A 134 12.64 5.09 -9.59
N ALA A 135 11.84 4.30 -8.86
CA ALA A 135 12.24 2.95 -8.45
C ALA A 135 12.05 1.89 -9.55
N ASP A 136 11.01 2.05 -10.37
CA ASP A 136 10.62 1.11 -11.43
C ASP A 136 10.00 1.89 -12.59
N GLY A 137 10.08 1.35 -13.80
CA GLY A 137 9.45 1.92 -15.00
C GLY A 137 7.92 1.98 -14.91
N ARG A 138 7.31 1.05 -14.18
CA ARG A 138 5.91 1.06 -13.76
C ARG A 138 5.81 1.48 -12.28
N PRO A 139 5.57 2.76 -11.97
CA PRO A 139 5.40 3.19 -10.60
C PRO A 139 4.16 2.58 -9.95
N ILE A 140 4.28 2.26 -8.65
CA ILE A 140 3.16 1.82 -7.80
C ILE A 140 2.66 3.00 -7.00
N LEU A 141 1.37 3.28 -7.13
CA LEU A 141 0.70 4.42 -6.53
C LEU A 141 -0.41 3.98 -5.58
N GLY A 142 -0.40 4.52 -4.37
CA GLY A 142 -1.46 4.36 -3.37
C GLY A 142 -2.63 5.31 -3.61
N LEU A 143 -3.23 5.28 -4.81
CA LEU A 143 -4.38 6.11 -5.18
C LEU A 143 -5.32 5.36 -6.10
N GLU A 144 -6.60 5.75 -6.10
CA GLU A 144 -7.60 5.13 -6.96
C GLU A 144 -7.30 5.34 -8.45
N ALA A 145 -7.65 4.36 -9.28
CA ALA A 145 -7.38 4.38 -10.72
C ALA A 145 -7.95 5.63 -11.42
N LYS A 146 -9.13 6.12 -10.98
CA LYS A 146 -9.75 7.33 -11.54
C LYS A 146 -8.90 8.60 -11.39
N TYR A 147 -8.14 8.73 -10.31
CA TYR A 147 -7.28 9.91 -10.13
C TYR A 147 -6.09 9.93 -11.10
N VAL A 148 -5.60 8.75 -11.54
CA VAL A 148 -4.57 8.69 -12.60
C VAL A 148 -5.14 9.22 -13.92
N LEU A 149 -6.38 8.83 -14.23
CA LEU A 149 -7.13 9.29 -15.40
C LEU A 149 -7.37 10.81 -15.34
N GLU A 150 -7.84 11.34 -14.21
CA GLU A 150 -8.03 12.77 -14.01
C GLU A 150 -6.73 13.55 -14.26
N VAL A 151 -5.62 13.10 -13.64
CA VAL A 151 -4.31 13.75 -13.82
C VAL A 151 -3.86 13.72 -15.29
N ALA A 152 -4.10 12.64 -16.01
CA ALA A 152 -3.75 12.54 -17.44
C ALA A 152 -4.55 13.55 -18.27
N LEU A 153 -5.86 13.63 -18.06
CA LEU A 153 -6.76 14.53 -18.79
C LEU A 153 -6.55 16.00 -18.42
N GLU A 154 -6.23 16.32 -17.16
CA GLU A 154 -5.87 17.67 -16.72
C GLU A 154 -4.59 18.18 -17.39
N ILE A 155 -3.61 17.30 -17.58
CA ILE A 155 -2.34 17.66 -18.22
C ILE A 155 -2.53 17.85 -19.72
N ASP A 156 -3.20 16.91 -20.37
CA ASP A 156 -3.57 17.02 -21.77
C ASP A 156 -4.84 16.22 -22.05
N PRO A 157 -5.94 16.86 -22.48
CA PRO A 157 -7.22 16.19 -22.73
C PRO A 157 -7.17 15.20 -23.91
N ALA A 158 -6.13 15.26 -24.75
CA ALA A 158 -5.93 14.30 -25.83
C ALA A 158 -5.33 12.97 -25.32
N SER A 159 -4.84 12.90 -24.07
CA SER A 159 -4.33 11.67 -23.46
C SER A 159 -5.38 10.57 -23.44
N LEU A 160 -4.92 9.32 -23.48
CA LEU A 160 -5.76 8.13 -23.28
C LEU A 160 -5.22 7.30 -22.13
N VAL A 161 -6.14 6.82 -21.29
CA VAL A 161 -5.87 5.84 -20.24
C VAL A 161 -6.65 4.58 -20.58
N ILE A 162 -5.92 3.48 -20.67
CA ILE A 162 -6.43 2.17 -21.08
C ILE A 162 -6.20 1.23 -19.89
N PRO A 163 -7.26 0.70 -19.25
CA PRO A 163 -7.13 -0.42 -18.33
C PRO A 163 -6.36 -1.56 -18.99
N ALA A 164 -5.21 -1.90 -18.40
CA ALA A 164 -4.28 -2.88 -18.97
C ALA A 164 -4.68 -4.31 -18.54
N HIS A 165 -4.47 -5.29 -19.43
CA HIS A 165 -4.68 -6.73 -19.21
C HIS A 165 -5.83 -7.07 -18.27
N ILE A 166 -7.04 -6.61 -18.63
CA ILE A 166 -8.22 -6.44 -17.76
C ILE A 166 -8.70 -7.70 -17.03
N TRP A 167 -8.21 -8.89 -17.38
CA TRP A 167 -8.62 -10.16 -16.80
C TRP A 167 -7.61 -10.81 -15.86
N THR A 168 -6.36 -10.35 -15.82
CA THR A 168 -5.33 -11.06 -15.03
C THR A 168 -5.77 -11.14 -13.57
N PRO A 169 -5.68 -12.30 -12.87
CA PRO A 169 -6.39 -12.48 -11.60
C PRO A 169 -6.04 -11.43 -10.53
N TRP A 170 -4.83 -10.87 -10.58
CA TRP A 170 -4.22 -10.13 -9.48
C TRP A 170 -3.94 -8.64 -9.71
N PHE A 171 -3.91 -8.18 -10.96
CA PHE A 171 -3.51 -6.81 -11.32
C PHE A 171 -4.35 -6.31 -12.49
N SER A 172 -5.66 -6.32 -12.34
CA SER A 172 -6.55 -5.91 -13.42
C SER A 172 -7.87 -5.39 -12.89
N VAL A 173 -8.61 -4.72 -13.78
CA VAL A 173 -9.92 -4.17 -13.42
C VAL A 173 -10.97 -5.26 -13.25
N LEU A 174 -10.95 -6.36 -14.02
CA LEU A 174 -11.97 -7.41 -13.98
C LEU A 174 -11.45 -8.77 -13.47
N GLY A 175 -10.23 -8.82 -12.93
CA GLY A 175 -9.60 -10.06 -12.45
C GLY A 175 -10.28 -10.72 -11.25
N ALA A 176 -10.20 -12.05 -11.17
CA ALA A 176 -10.92 -12.87 -10.19
C ALA A 176 -10.51 -12.68 -8.71
N LYS A 177 -9.38 -12.02 -8.39
CA LYS A 177 -8.90 -11.85 -7.01
C LYS A 177 -8.90 -10.41 -6.52
N SER A 178 -8.51 -9.45 -7.36
CA SER A 178 -8.42 -8.02 -6.99
C SER A 178 -9.32 -7.10 -7.82
N GLY A 179 -9.95 -7.63 -8.87
CA GLY A 179 -10.77 -6.88 -9.81
C GLY A 179 -12.20 -6.65 -9.33
N PHE A 180 -12.84 -5.67 -9.94
CA PHE A 180 -14.25 -5.31 -9.84
C PHE A 180 -15.11 -6.18 -10.75
N ASP A 181 -16.43 -6.07 -10.60
CA ASP A 181 -17.40 -6.71 -11.51
C ASP A 181 -17.76 -5.80 -12.70
N SER A 182 -17.39 -4.53 -12.67
CA SER A 182 -17.61 -3.56 -13.77
C SER A 182 -16.54 -2.46 -13.81
N LEU A 183 -16.47 -1.75 -14.94
CA LEU A 183 -15.61 -0.56 -15.09
C LEU A 183 -16.15 0.61 -14.27
N GLU A 184 -17.46 0.72 -14.12
CA GLU A 184 -18.18 1.74 -13.35
C GLU A 184 -17.83 1.70 -11.86
N GLU A 185 -17.61 0.52 -11.28
CA GLU A 185 -17.14 0.43 -9.89
C GLU A 185 -15.70 0.95 -9.71
N CYS A 186 -14.88 0.81 -10.74
CA CYS A 186 -13.49 1.24 -10.73
C CYS A 186 -13.37 2.76 -10.94
N PHE A 187 -13.99 3.27 -12.01
CA PHE A 187 -13.82 4.65 -12.48
C PHE A 187 -14.98 5.58 -12.16
N GLU A 188 -16.12 5.06 -11.68
CA GLU A 188 -17.31 5.83 -11.30
C GLU A 188 -17.76 6.77 -12.44
N GLU A 189 -18.02 8.04 -12.15
CA GLU A 189 -18.40 9.06 -13.13
C GLU A 189 -17.38 9.24 -14.26
N HIS A 190 -16.11 8.91 -14.03
CA HIS A 190 -15.04 9.05 -15.03
C HIS A 190 -14.98 7.91 -16.04
N THR A 191 -15.81 6.87 -15.88
CA THR A 191 -15.89 5.74 -16.83
C THR A 191 -16.16 6.20 -18.26
N VAL A 192 -16.85 7.34 -18.44
CA VAL A 192 -17.15 7.95 -19.75
C VAL A 192 -15.90 8.37 -20.54
N HIS A 193 -14.74 8.50 -19.88
CA HIS A 193 -13.47 8.85 -20.51
C HIS A 193 -12.58 7.62 -20.82
N ILE A 194 -13.02 6.42 -20.46
CA ILE A 194 -12.38 5.18 -20.87
C ILE A 194 -12.97 4.78 -22.21
N HIS A 195 -12.10 4.58 -23.21
CA HIS A 195 -12.53 4.28 -24.57
C HIS A 195 -11.98 2.98 -25.14
N ALA A 196 -10.89 2.47 -24.56
CA ALA A 196 -10.26 1.22 -24.97
C ALA A 196 -9.89 0.39 -23.74
N LEU A 197 -9.82 -0.93 -23.92
CA LEU A 197 -9.45 -1.90 -22.88
C LEU A 197 -8.44 -2.89 -23.46
N GLU A 198 -7.36 -3.16 -22.74
CA GLU A 198 -6.39 -4.18 -23.16
C GLU A 198 -6.77 -5.53 -22.58
N THR A 199 -6.96 -6.52 -23.44
CA THR A 199 -7.43 -7.86 -23.07
C THR A 199 -6.34 -8.69 -22.39
N GLY A 200 -5.09 -8.51 -22.83
CA GLY A 200 -3.90 -9.21 -22.35
C GLY A 200 -3.81 -10.68 -22.80
N LEU A 201 -2.60 -11.23 -22.68
CA LEU A 201 -2.12 -12.49 -23.28
C LEU A 201 -2.87 -13.79 -22.92
N SER A 202 -3.90 -13.74 -22.07
CA SER A 202 -4.67 -14.92 -21.62
C SER A 202 -6.15 -14.86 -22.05
N SER A 203 -6.53 -13.84 -22.83
CA SER A 203 -7.86 -13.72 -23.45
C SER A 203 -7.77 -13.19 -24.87
N ASP A 204 -8.77 -13.50 -25.68
CA ASP A 204 -8.90 -13.00 -27.05
C ASP A 204 -10.25 -12.28 -27.24
N PRO A 205 -10.50 -11.61 -28.38
CA PRO A 205 -11.77 -10.94 -28.63
C PRO A 205 -12.98 -11.87 -28.54
N ALA A 206 -12.87 -13.14 -28.98
CA ALA A 206 -13.98 -14.10 -28.93
C ALA A 206 -14.43 -14.42 -27.49
N MET A 207 -13.50 -14.47 -26.54
CA MET A 207 -13.82 -14.57 -25.12
C MET A 207 -14.53 -13.31 -24.61
N ASN A 208 -14.03 -12.14 -24.98
CA ASN A 208 -14.52 -10.84 -24.51
C ASN A 208 -15.90 -10.47 -25.08
N TRP A 209 -16.21 -10.89 -26.31
CA TRP A 209 -17.53 -10.73 -26.95
C TRP A 209 -18.68 -11.34 -26.16
N ARG A 210 -18.37 -12.25 -25.22
CA ARG A 210 -19.36 -12.87 -24.36
C ARG A 210 -19.88 -11.96 -23.24
N VAL A 211 -19.27 -10.78 -23.06
CA VAL A 211 -19.57 -9.82 -21.99
C VAL A 211 -20.05 -8.52 -22.64
N SER A 212 -21.37 -8.33 -22.74
CA SER A 212 -21.96 -7.22 -23.51
C SER A 212 -21.57 -5.82 -23.02
N SER A 213 -21.24 -5.66 -21.74
CA SER A 213 -20.79 -4.39 -21.17
C SER A 213 -19.47 -3.90 -21.78
N LEU A 214 -18.71 -4.78 -22.44
CA LEU A 214 -17.44 -4.44 -23.08
C LEU A 214 -17.59 -3.92 -24.52
N ASP A 215 -18.76 -4.11 -25.16
CA ASP A 215 -18.97 -3.81 -26.58
C ASP A 215 -18.68 -2.35 -26.96
N ARG A 216 -18.91 -1.42 -26.03
CA ARG A 216 -18.72 0.02 -26.26
C ARG A 216 -17.26 0.46 -26.30
N TYR A 217 -16.32 -0.42 -25.92
CA TYR A 217 -14.90 -0.10 -25.84
C TYR A 217 -14.15 -0.70 -27.02
N THR A 218 -13.08 -0.04 -27.46
CA THR A 218 -12.13 -0.64 -28.38
C THR A 218 -11.29 -1.67 -27.64
N LEU A 219 -11.46 -2.95 -27.96
CA LEU A 219 -10.62 -4.02 -27.40
C LEU A 219 -9.28 -4.01 -28.11
N VAL A 220 -8.22 -3.67 -27.39
CA VAL A 220 -6.85 -3.62 -27.88
C VAL A 220 -6.04 -4.82 -27.37
N SER A 221 -5.03 -5.20 -28.14
CA SER A 221 -4.13 -6.31 -27.82
C SER A 221 -2.69 -5.86 -28.00
N ASN A 222 -1.84 -6.09 -27.00
CA ASN A 222 -0.47 -5.59 -26.97
C ASN A 222 0.47 -6.62 -26.36
N SER A 223 1.72 -6.60 -26.77
CA SER A 223 2.64 -7.67 -26.42
C SER A 223 3.02 -7.73 -24.95
N ASP A 224 2.90 -6.67 -24.17
CA ASP A 224 3.50 -6.55 -22.83
C ASP A 224 4.98 -7.00 -22.87
N ALA A 225 5.71 -6.49 -23.87
CA ALA A 225 7.06 -6.95 -24.18
C ALA A 225 8.07 -6.48 -23.13
N HIS A 226 8.75 -7.45 -22.51
CA HIS A 226 9.88 -7.24 -21.60
C HIS A 226 11.25 -7.43 -22.31
N SER A 227 11.24 -7.54 -23.63
CA SER A 227 12.42 -7.66 -24.49
C SER A 227 12.03 -7.37 -25.94
N PRO A 228 12.87 -6.69 -26.74
CA PRO A 228 12.54 -6.32 -28.13
C PRO A 228 12.10 -7.49 -29.02
N GLN A 229 12.66 -8.68 -28.80
CA GLN A 229 12.34 -9.90 -29.56
C GLN A 229 10.87 -10.32 -29.45
N LYS A 230 10.19 -9.93 -28.36
CA LYS A 230 8.80 -10.27 -28.06
C LYS A 230 7.79 -9.26 -28.60
N LEU A 231 8.27 -8.17 -29.23
CA LEU A 231 7.39 -7.22 -29.90
C LEU A 231 6.45 -7.93 -30.88
N ALA A 232 5.23 -7.43 -30.95
CA ALA A 232 4.20 -7.86 -31.90
C ALA A 232 3.77 -9.33 -31.79
N ARG A 233 4.03 -10.01 -30.66
CA ARG A 233 3.32 -11.27 -30.36
C ARG A 233 1.81 -11.03 -30.16
N GLU A 234 1.46 -9.80 -29.77
CA GLU A 234 0.14 -9.21 -29.86
C GLU A 234 0.31 -7.78 -30.41
N ALA A 235 -0.64 -7.32 -31.23
CA ALA A 235 -0.60 -5.99 -31.81
C ALA A 235 -1.99 -5.55 -32.29
N ASN A 236 -2.11 -4.27 -32.62
CA ASN A 236 -3.33 -3.63 -33.10
C ASN A 236 -3.21 -3.26 -34.58
N LEU A 237 -4.32 -3.40 -35.32
CA LEU A 237 -4.40 -3.06 -36.73
C LEU A 237 -5.24 -1.80 -36.93
N PHE A 238 -4.66 -0.82 -37.62
CA PHE A 238 -5.28 0.47 -37.90
C PHE A 238 -5.33 0.75 -39.40
N LEU A 239 -6.40 1.41 -39.86
CA LEU A 239 -6.59 1.90 -41.23
C LEU A 239 -6.56 3.43 -41.29
N VAL A 240 -5.78 4.03 -40.39
CA VAL A 240 -5.56 5.47 -40.29
C VAL A 240 -4.07 5.79 -40.39
N PRO A 241 -3.69 7.05 -40.68
CA PRO A 241 -2.28 7.43 -40.66
C PRO A 241 -1.62 7.16 -39.30
N PRO A 242 -0.31 6.86 -39.26
CA PRO A 242 0.40 6.57 -38.01
C PRO A 242 0.74 7.87 -37.26
N THR A 243 -0.28 8.61 -36.83
CA THR A 243 -0.14 9.82 -35.99
C THR A 243 -0.91 9.62 -34.69
N PHE A 244 -0.49 10.30 -33.62
CA PHE A 244 -1.19 10.17 -32.34
C PHE A 244 -2.68 10.58 -32.43
N PRO A 245 -3.04 11.74 -33.04
CA PRO A 245 -4.45 12.12 -33.14
C PRO A 245 -5.31 11.09 -33.88
N ASP A 246 -4.81 10.53 -34.98
CA ASP A 246 -5.54 9.55 -35.78
C ASP A 246 -5.73 8.22 -35.02
N LEU A 247 -4.66 7.72 -34.40
CA LEU A 247 -4.71 6.50 -33.59
C LEU A 247 -5.61 6.68 -32.36
N ALA A 248 -5.49 7.81 -31.67
CA ALA A 248 -6.30 8.11 -30.50
C ALA A 248 -7.78 8.26 -30.88
N GLN A 249 -8.10 8.87 -32.02
CA GLN A 249 -9.47 8.95 -32.52
C GLN A 249 -10.03 7.57 -32.83
N ALA A 250 -9.25 6.71 -33.51
CA ALA A 250 -9.66 5.35 -33.82
C ALA A 250 -9.94 4.52 -32.56
N LEU A 251 -9.15 4.69 -31.50
CA LEU A 251 -9.40 4.07 -30.21
C LEU A 251 -10.64 4.63 -29.49
N ARG A 252 -10.96 5.92 -29.69
CA ARG A 252 -12.14 6.58 -29.12
C ARG A 252 -13.46 6.18 -29.77
N THR A 253 -13.46 6.06 -31.10
CA THR A 253 -14.70 5.89 -31.88
C THR A 253 -14.84 4.51 -32.51
N GLN A 254 -13.82 3.65 -32.42
CA GLN A 254 -13.69 2.40 -33.18
C GLN A 254 -13.64 2.58 -34.71
N GLU A 255 -13.69 3.81 -35.22
CA GLU A 255 -13.60 4.11 -36.65
C GLU A 255 -12.15 4.09 -37.10
N GLY A 256 -11.83 3.26 -38.10
CA GLY A 256 -10.45 3.08 -38.55
C GLY A 256 -9.64 2.08 -37.70
N PHE A 257 -10.20 1.50 -36.64
CA PHE A 257 -9.64 0.33 -35.95
C PHE A 257 -10.10 -0.95 -36.68
N ALA A 258 -9.15 -1.70 -37.24
CA ALA A 258 -9.44 -2.85 -38.10
C ALA A 258 -9.52 -4.18 -37.35
N GLY A 259 -8.86 -4.32 -36.21
CA GLY A 259 -8.77 -5.58 -35.48
C GLY A 259 -7.45 -5.74 -34.75
N THR A 260 -7.16 -6.96 -34.31
CA THR A 260 -5.97 -7.29 -33.51
C THR A 260 -5.23 -8.51 -34.06
N LEU A 261 -3.93 -8.54 -33.81
CA LEU A 261 -3.11 -9.75 -33.89
C LEU A 261 -3.01 -10.29 -32.47
N GLU A 262 -3.37 -11.56 -32.30
CA GLU A 262 -3.52 -12.19 -30.99
C GLU A 262 -2.48 -13.29 -30.80
N PHE A 263 -1.98 -13.37 -29.58
CA PHE A 263 -1.34 -14.57 -29.08
C PHE A 263 -2.43 -15.62 -28.82
N PHE A 264 -2.13 -16.91 -28.92
CA PHE A 264 -3.11 -17.92 -28.53
C PHE A 264 -3.35 -17.79 -27.02
N PRO A 265 -4.56 -17.43 -26.55
CA PRO A 265 -4.78 -17.11 -25.15
C PRO A 265 -4.52 -18.31 -24.24
N GLN A 266 -4.62 -19.53 -24.78
CA GLN A 266 -4.32 -20.78 -24.08
C GLN A 266 -2.84 -20.94 -23.71
N GLU A 267 -1.92 -20.30 -24.42
CA GLU A 267 -0.51 -20.24 -23.98
C GLU A 267 -0.34 -19.32 -22.76
N GLY A 268 -1.28 -18.41 -22.53
CA GLY A 268 -1.32 -17.52 -21.38
C GLY A 268 -1.24 -18.27 -20.05
N LYS A 269 -0.41 -17.75 -19.13
CA LYS A 269 -0.12 -18.34 -17.81
C LYS A 269 -1.35 -18.61 -16.93
N TYR A 270 -2.41 -17.86 -17.14
CA TYR A 270 -3.61 -17.88 -16.30
C TYR A 270 -4.86 -18.15 -17.12
N HIS A 271 -4.75 -18.80 -18.28
CA HIS A 271 -5.93 -19.05 -19.12
C HIS A 271 -6.99 -19.90 -18.41
N MET A 272 -6.58 -21.06 -17.88
CA MET A 272 -7.44 -21.99 -17.17
C MET A 272 -7.27 -21.94 -15.66
N ASP A 273 -8.23 -22.53 -14.96
CA ASP A 273 -8.11 -22.76 -13.52
C ASP A 273 -7.03 -23.80 -13.25
N GLY A 274 -6.41 -23.70 -12.08
CA GLY A 274 -5.52 -24.77 -11.66
C GLY A 274 -4.81 -24.56 -10.36
N HIS A 275 -3.94 -25.52 -10.10
CA HIS A 275 -3.09 -25.58 -8.93
C HIS A 275 -1.73 -26.16 -9.34
N ARG A 276 -0.77 -25.25 -9.56
CA ARG A 276 0.58 -25.55 -10.08
C ARG A 276 1.34 -26.54 -9.22
N ALA A 277 1.20 -26.47 -7.90
CA ALA A 277 1.93 -27.37 -6.99
C ALA A 277 1.51 -28.84 -7.14
N CYS A 278 0.27 -29.09 -7.58
CA CYS A 278 -0.25 -30.43 -7.90
C CYS A 278 -0.22 -30.74 -9.40
N ASN A 279 0.36 -29.85 -10.21
CA ASN A 279 0.31 -29.91 -11.67
C ASN A 279 -1.11 -30.16 -12.21
N LEU A 280 -2.11 -29.55 -11.57
CA LEU A 280 -3.53 -29.76 -11.85
C LEU A 280 -4.10 -28.59 -12.64
N ARG A 281 -4.73 -28.90 -13.76
CA ARG A 281 -5.46 -27.97 -14.62
C ARG A 281 -6.92 -28.36 -14.65
N ALA A 282 -7.81 -27.38 -14.62
CA ALA A 282 -9.25 -27.59 -14.62
C ALA A 282 -9.97 -26.59 -15.53
N THR A 283 -11.04 -27.04 -16.16
CA THR A 283 -12.06 -26.17 -16.73
C THR A 283 -12.87 -25.49 -15.62
N PRO A 284 -13.52 -24.34 -15.89
CA PRO A 284 -14.40 -23.70 -14.90
C PRO A 284 -15.49 -24.66 -14.38
N ALA A 285 -16.03 -25.52 -15.24
CA ALA A 285 -17.02 -26.52 -14.85
C ALA A 285 -16.44 -27.60 -13.91
N GLU A 286 -15.21 -28.06 -14.16
CA GLU A 286 -14.52 -29.01 -13.27
C GLU A 286 -14.17 -28.36 -11.93
N ALA A 287 -13.66 -27.12 -11.94
CA ALA A 287 -13.35 -26.38 -10.72
C ALA A 287 -14.60 -26.15 -9.86
N ALA A 288 -15.73 -25.79 -10.48
CA ALA A 288 -17.02 -25.67 -9.80
C ALA A 288 -17.48 -27.02 -9.22
N ALA A 289 -17.32 -28.13 -9.97
CA ALA A 289 -17.65 -29.47 -9.49
C ALA A 289 -16.80 -29.91 -8.29
N TRP A 290 -15.60 -29.35 -8.10
CA TRP A 290 -14.73 -29.59 -6.95
C TRP A 290 -14.90 -28.54 -5.83
N GLY A 291 -15.90 -27.66 -5.92
CA GLY A 291 -16.14 -26.61 -4.92
C GLY A 291 -15.04 -25.55 -4.86
N GLY A 292 -14.27 -25.37 -5.95
CA GLY A 292 -13.14 -24.42 -6.00
C GLY A 292 -11.87 -24.91 -5.31
N GLU A 293 -11.80 -26.18 -4.91
CA GLU A 293 -10.65 -26.77 -4.24
C GLU A 293 -9.95 -27.83 -5.09
N CYS A 294 -8.65 -28.01 -4.87
CA CYS A 294 -7.85 -29.02 -5.54
C CYS A 294 -8.23 -30.42 -4.99
N PRO A 295 -8.71 -31.37 -5.81
CA PRO A 295 -9.06 -32.72 -5.37
C PRO A 295 -7.87 -33.54 -4.85
N GLN A 296 -6.63 -33.11 -5.09
CA GLN A 296 -5.43 -33.82 -4.64
C GLN A 296 -4.95 -33.39 -3.25
N CYS A 297 -5.13 -32.11 -2.89
CA CYS A 297 -4.57 -31.56 -1.65
C CYS A 297 -5.51 -30.65 -0.88
N HIS A 298 -6.76 -30.50 -1.34
CA HIS A 298 -7.83 -29.70 -0.75
C HIS A 298 -7.47 -28.22 -0.51
N LYS A 299 -6.52 -27.70 -1.30
CA LYS A 299 -6.18 -26.28 -1.31
C LYS A 299 -7.00 -25.53 -2.36
N PRO A 300 -7.34 -24.24 -2.15
CA PRO A 300 -8.07 -23.45 -3.14
C PRO A 300 -7.38 -23.41 -4.50
N LEU A 301 -8.16 -23.46 -5.58
CA LEU A 301 -7.70 -23.27 -6.95
C LEU A 301 -7.46 -21.79 -7.24
N THR A 302 -6.48 -21.52 -8.11
CA THR A 302 -6.37 -20.22 -8.77
C THR A 302 -7.34 -20.22 -9.94
N TYR A 303 -8.36 -19.35 -9.87
CA TYR A 303 -9.28 -19.14 -11.00
C TYR A 303 -8.58 -18.36 -12.10
N GLY A 304 -8.64 -18.91 -13.31
CA GLY A 304 -8.08 -18.35 -14.52
C GLY A 304 -8.99 -17.33 -15.18
N VAL A 305 -8.48 -16.74 -16.26
CA VAL A 305 -9.17 -15.76 -17.08
C VAL A 305 -10.44 -16.32 -17.69
N MET A 306 -10.44 -17.57 -18.16
CA MET A 306 -11.63 -18.20 -18.73
C MET A 306 -12.77 -18.32 -17.71
N HIS A 307 -12.46 -18.63 -16.45
CA HIS A 307 -13.45 -18.69 -15.37
C HIS A 307 -14.04 -17.31 -15.11
N ARG A 308 -13.18 -16.29 -14.99
CA ARG A 308 -13.65 -14.94 -14.71
C ARG A 308 -14.46 -14.32 -15.84
N VAL A 309 -14.08 -14.59 -17.10
CA VAL A 309 -14.89 -14.23 -18.26
C VAL A 309 -16.24 -14.93 -18.20
N LEU A 310 -16.29 -16.22 -17.82
CA LEU A 310 -17.54 -16.96 -17.68
C LEU A 310 -18.45 -16.37 -16.60
N ASP A 311 -17.89 -15.94 -15.46
CA ASP A 311 -18.65 -15.32 -14.36
C ASP A 311 -19.38 -14.04 -14.81
N LEU A 312 -18.73 -13.24 -15.66
CA LEU A 312 -19.28 -11.97 -16.14
C LEU A 312 -19.99 -12.09 -17.50
N ALA A 313 -19.91 -13.24 -18.17
CA ALA A 313 -20.49 -13.44 -19.49
C ALA A 313 -22.02 -13.50 -19.44
N ASP A 314 -22.66 -12.70 -20.29
CA ASP A 314 -24.11 -12.69 -20.50
C ASP A 314 -24.50 -13.26 -21.87
N ARG A 315 -23.51 -13.66 -22.69
CA ARG A 315 -23.73 -14.37 -23.97
C ARG A 315 -23.10 -15.76 -24.00
N GLN A 316 -23.71 -16.61 -24.83
CA GLN A 316 -23.21 -17.95 -25.11
C GLN A 316 -21.86 -17.92 -25.85
N PRO A 317 -21.00 -18.95 -25.67
CA PRO A 317 -19.78 -19.08 -26.45
C PRO A 317 -20.05 -19.00 -27.96
N GLY A 318 -19.22 -18.24 -28.68
CA GLY A 318 -19.35 -18.02 -30.13
C GLY A 318 -20.32 -16.92 -30.54
N ALA A 319 -20.99 -16.25 -29.60
CA ALA A 319 -21.76 -15.05 -29.89
C ALA A 319 -20.83 -13.89 -30.29
N MET A 320 -21.20 -13.17 -31.36
CA MET A 320 -20.44 -12.04 -31.87
C MET A 320 -21.31 -10.76 -31.84
N PRO A 321 -20.88 -9.67 -31.19
CA PRO A 321 -21.64 -8.44 -31.16
C PRO A 321 -21.69 -7.76 -32.54
N PRO A 322 -22.72 -6.95 -32.81
CA PRO A 322 -22.74 -6.10 -33.98
C PRO A 322 -21.52 -5.17 -34.01
N GLY A 323 -20.76 -5.19 -35.11
CA GLY A 323 -19.56 -4.37 -35.26
C GLY A 323 -18.26 -4.99 -34.71
N ALA A 324 -18.30 -6.25 -34.26
CA ALA A 324 -17.10 -6.99 -33.86
C ALA A 324 -16.01 -6.93 -34.94
N ARG A 325 -14.77 -6.64 -34.51
CA ARG A 325 -13.61 -6.57 -35.40
C ARG A 325 -12.92 -7.93 -35.50
N PRO A 326 -12.39 -8.29 -36.68
CA PRO A 326 -11.65 -9.53 -36.83
C PRO A 326 -10.38 -9.56 -35.98
N PHE A 327 -9.89 -10.76 -35.69
CA PHE A 327 -8.59 -10.98 -35.09
C PHE A 327 -7.86 -12.15 -35.75
N GLU A 328 -6.54 -12.15 -35.68
CA GLU A 328 -5.69 -13.20 -36.24
C GLU A 328 -4.80 -13.79 -35.12
N SER A 329 -4.98 -15.08 -34.78
CA SER A 329 -4.11 -15.75 -33.80
C SER A 329 -2.81 -16.24 -34.44
N LEU A 330 -1.67 -15.74 -33.97
CA LEU A 330 -0.36 -16.02 -34.52
C LEU A 330 0.56 -16.70 -33.50
N ILE A 331 1.36 -17.65 -33.98
CA ILE A 331 2.51 -18.20 -33.28
C ILE A 331 3.73 -17.45 -33.81
N PRO A 332 4.56 -16.81 -32.97
CA PRO A 332 5.70 -16.08 -33.48
C PRO A 332 6.68 -17.02 -34.19
N LEU A 333 7.36 -16.49 -35.21
CA LEU A 333 8.13 -17.31 -36.16
C LEU A 333 9.25 -18.12 -35.48
N PRO A 334 9.99 -17.60 -34.48
CA PRO A 334 10.97 -18.39 -33.75
C PRO A 334 10.38 -19.62 -33.04
N GLU A 335 9.18 -19.52 -32.44
CA GLU A 335 8.48 -20.66 -31.84
C GLU A 335 8.10 -21.69 -32.91
N LEU A 336 7.54 -21.23 -34.03
CA LEU A 336 7.15 -22.08 -35.15
C LEU A 336 8.37 -22.84 -35.71
N LEU A 337 9.47 -22.15 -35.96
CA LEU A 337 10.72 -22.74 -36.43
C LEU A 337 11.33 -23.70 -35.38
N GLY A 338 11.17 -23.43 -34.09
CA GLY A 338 11.54 -24.34 -33.02
C GLY A 338 10.80 -25.69 -33.13
N GLN A 339 9.48 -25.65 -33.39
CA GLN A 339 8.68 -26.85 -33.61
C GLN A 339 9.05 -27.57 -34.91
N VAL A 340 9.30 -26.83 -36.00
CA VAL A 340 9.76 -27.41 -37.27
C VAL A 340 11.10 -28.10 -37.12
N LEU A 341 12.02 -27.55 -36.32
CA LEU A 341 13.37 -28.08 -36.15
C LEU A 341 13.53 -29.03 -34.95
N GLU A 342 12.49 -29.23 -34.14
CA GLU A 342 12.51 -29.99 -32.87
C GLU A 342 13.61 -29.52 -31.91
N VAL A 343 13.77 -28.20 -31.81
CA VAL A 343 14.73 -27.56 -30.90
C VAL A 343 14.09 -26.35 -30.24
N ASN A 344 14.68 -25.90 -29.13
CA ASN A 344 14.23 -24.68 -28.47
C ASN A 344 14.28 -23.47 -29.44
N SER A 345 13.27 -22.60 -29.38
CA SER A 345 13.13 -21.40 -30.22
C SER A 345 14.30 -20.43 -30.10
N SER A 346 15.01 -20.42 -28.96
CA SER A 346 16.22 -19.60 -28.76
C SER A 346 17.50 -20.20 -29.37
N SER A 347 17.44 -21.39 -29.97
CA SER A 347 18.64 -22.09 -30.45
C SER A 347 19.36 -21.35 -31.59
N LYS A 348 20.68 -21.53 -31.69
CA LYS A 348 21.47 -21.00 -32.83
C LYS A 348 21.03 -21.53 -34.19
N LYS A 349 20.35 -22.69 -34.23
CA LYS A 349 19.82 -23.29 -35.45
C LYS A 349 18.56 -22.54 -35.90
N VAL A 350 17.63 -22.28 -34.96
CA VAL A 350 16.43 -21.47 -35.19
C VAL A 350 16.81 -20.06 -35.60
N ASN A 351 17.69 -19.38 -34.86
CA ASN A 351 18.12 -18.01 -35.22
C ASN A 351 18.70 -17.91 -36.64
N ARG A 352 19.54 -18.86 -37.06
CA ARG A 352 20.09 -18.88 -38.43
C ARG A 352 19.00 -19.08 -39.49
N LEU A 353 18.02 -19.93 -39.22
CA LEU A 353 16.91 -20.15 -40.14
C LEU A 353 15.95 -18.95 -40.17
N TYR A 354 15.65 -18.37 -39.00
CA TYR A 354 14.84 -17.18 -38.84
C TYR A 354 15.36 -16.03 -39.72
N PHE A 355 16.62 -15.64 -39.57
CA PHE A 355 17.18 -14.55 -40.37
C PHE A 355 17.27 -14.88 -41.86
N ARG A 356 17.48 -16.15 -42.25
CA ARG A 356 17.43 -16.57 -43.66
C ARG A 356 16.02 -16.41 -44.24
N VAL A 357 15.00 -16.84 -43.50
CA VAL A 357 13.60 -16.72 -43.92
C VAL A 357 13.22 -15.24 -44.04
N LEU A 358 13.65 -14.41 -43.09
CA LEU A 358 13.47 -12.95 -43.17
C LEU A 358 14.16 -12.35 -44.40
N GLU A 359 15.42 -12.72 -44.66
CA GLU A 359 16.20 -12.21 -45.80
C GLU A 359 15.48 -12.45 -47.13
N ASN A 360 14.91 -13.66 -47.31
CA ASN A 360 14.31 -14.07 -48.57
C ASN A 360 12.82 -13.71 -48.72
N LEU A 361 12.08 -13.62 -47.62
CA LEU A 361 10.62 -13.48 -47.64
C LEU A 361 10.09 -12.19 -47.00
N GLY A 362 10.96 -11.36 -46.42
CA GLY A 362 10.60 -10.07 -45.82
C GLY A 362 10.30 -10.14 -44.32
N PRO A 363 9.63 -9.12 -43.75
CA PRO A 363 9.38 -9.03 -42.31
C PRO A 363 8.50 -10.15 -41.75
N GLU A 364 8.65 -10.45 -40.45
CA GLU A 364 8.01 -11.60 -39.80
C GLU A 364 6.48 -11.62 -39.96
N LEU A 365 5.79 -10.51 -39.68
CA LEU A 365 4.34 -10.46 -39.75
C LEU A 365 3.82 -10.64 -41.19
N GLU A 366 4.57 -10.20 -42.19
CA GLU A 366 4.24 -10.45 -43.60
C GLU A 366 4.35 -11.94 -43.93
N ILE A 367 5.41 -12.61 -43.45
CA ILE A 367 5.61 -14.07 -43.59
C ILE A 367 4.45 -14.83 -42.94
N LEU A 368 4.12 -14.51 -41.69
CA LEU A 368 3.10 -15.22 -40.94
C LEU A 368 1.70 -15.02 -41.52
N ARG A 369 1.39 -13.84 -42.07
CA ARG A 369 0.02 -13.47 -42.49
C ARG A 369 -0.24 -13.58 -43.98
N ARG A 370 0.68 -13.11 -44.83
CA ARG A 370 0.39 -12.80 -46.24
C ARG A 370 1.20 -13.60 -47.26
N VAL A 371 2.44 -14.01 -46.95
CA VAL A 371 3.28 -14.74 -47.91
C VAL A 371 2.57 -16.03 -48.38
N PRO A 372 2.51 -16.32 -49.69
CA PRO A 372 1.90 -17.54 -50.22
C PRO A 372 2.61 -18.82 -49.74
N LEU A 373 1.83 -19.88 -49.52
CA LEU A 373 2.35 -21.17 -49.03
C LEU A 373 3.41 -21.79 -49.96
N ALA A 374 3.33 -21.54 -51.26
CA ALA A 374 4.31 -22.03 -52.24
C ALA A 374 5.70 -21.41 -52.04
N ASP A 375 5.77 -20.11 -51.77
CA ASP A 375 7.03 -19.41 -51.50
C ASP A 375 7.59 -19.79 -50.12
N LEU A 376 6.72 -19.98 -49.11
CA LEU A 376 7.11 -20.51 -47.80
C LEU A 376 7.73 -21.91 -47.92
N ALA A 377 7.16 -22.78 -48.76
CA ALA A 377 7.66 -24.13 -48.96
C ALA A 377 9.03 -24.13 -49.66
N ARG A 378 9.24 -23.21 -50.61
CA ARG A 378 10.51 -23.06 -51.33
C ARG A 378 11.64 -22.59 -50.42
N GLU A 379 11.42 -21.54 -49.63
CA GLU A 379 12.48 -20.89 -48.85
C GLU A 379 12.67 -21.47 -47.45
N GLY A 380 11.58 -21.90 -46.80
CA GLY A 380 11.58 -22.38 -45.41
C GLY A 380 11.23 -23.86 -45.23
N GLY A 381 10.90 -24.57 -46.31
CA GLY A 381 10.59 -26.00 -46.32
C GLY A 381 9.10 -26.32 -46.13
N SER A 382 8.70 -27.53 -46.51
CA SER A 382 7.30 -27.99 -46.51
C SER A 382 6.65 -27.94 -45.12
N LEU A 383 7.40 -28.29 -44.07
CA LEU A 383 6.90 -28.23 -42.69
C LEU A 383 6.60 -26.80 -42.23
N LEU A 384 7.41 -25.79 -42.62
CA LEU A 384 7.12 -24.40 -42.27
C LEU A 384 5.83 -23.92 -42.96
N ALA A 385 5.69 -24.20 -44.25
CA ALA A 385 4.50 -23.82 -45.01
C ALA A 385 3.23 -24.48 -44.45
N GLN A 386 3.28 -25.77 -44.13
CA GLN A 386 2.14 -26.45 -43.52
C GLN A 386 1.84 -25.98 -42.10
N GLY A 387 2.87 -25.64 -41.32
CA GLY A 387 2.71 -25.06 -39.98
C GLY A 387 1.98 -23.72 -40.04
N ILE A 388 2.38 -22.84 -40.97
CA ILE A 388 1.71 -21.56 -41.21
C ILE A 388 0.28 -21.75 -41.73
N ASP A 389 0.02 -22.70 -42.65
CA ASP A 389 -1.37 -23.00 -43.09
C ASP A 389 -2.26 -23.48 -41.95
N LYS A 390 -1.75 -24.39 -41.11
CA LYS A 390 -2.47 -24.87 -39.92
C LYS A 390 -2.80 -23.72 -38.96
N MET A 391 -1.80 -22.89 -38.64
CA MET A 391 -1.95 -21.71 -37.80
C MET A 391 -2.98 -20.73 -38.37
N ARG A 392 -2.86 -20.32 -39.64
CA ARG A 392 -3.79 -19.40 -40.31
C ARG A 392 -5.24 -19.90 -40.32
N ARG A 393 -5.46 -21.22 -40.23
CA ARG A 393 -6.78 -21.86 -40.15
C ARG A 393 -7.21 -22.22 -38.72
N GLY A 394 -6.44 -21.83 -37.70
CA GLY A 394 -6.72 -22.16 -36.30
C GLY A 394 -6.64 -23.66 -35.96
N ARG A 395 -5.99 -24.47 -36.80
CA ARG A 395 -5.86 -25.93 -36.62
C ARG A 395 -4.62 -26.26 -35.79
N VAL A 396 -4.70 -26.04 -34.48
CA VAL A 396 -3.60 -26.24 -33.53
C VAL A 396 -3.98 -27.19 -32.39
N HIS A 397 -3.00 -27.88 -31.81
CA HIS A 397 -3.17 -28.68 -30.61
C HIS A 397 -2.83 -27.86 -29.37
N ILE A 398 -3.72 -27.87 -28.39
CA ILE A 398 -3.66 -26.95 -27.26
C ILE A 398 -3.48 -27.73 -25.95
N ALA A 399 -2.44 -27.39 -25.21
CA ALA A 399 -2.31 -27.68 -23.79
C ALA A 399 -2.35 -26.36 -23.01
N PRO A 400 -3.53 -25.94 -22.50
CA PRO A 400 -3.66 -24.61 -21.91
C PRO A 400 -2.82 -24.42 -20.63
N GLY A 401 -2.37 -23.18 -20.43
CA GLY A 401 -1.69 -22.71 -19.23
C GLY A 401 -2.65 -22.48 -18.06
N TYR A 402 -2.09 -22.43 -16.85
CA TYR A 402 -2.83 -22.33 -15.59
C TYR A 402 -1.89 -21.93 -14.45
N ASP A 403 -2.40 -21.19 -13.45
CA ASP A 403 -1.71 -20.86 -12.19
C ASP A 403 -0.22 -20.45 -12.35
N GLY A 404 0.07 -19.56 -13.31
CA GLY A 404 1.42 -19.03 -13.56
C GLY A 404 2.25 -19.86 -14.54
N VAL A 405 1.76 -21.02 -14.97
CA VAL A 405 2.41 -21.92 -15.94
C VAL A 405 1.93 -21.59 -17.34
N TYR A 406 2.86 -21.29 -18.26
CA TYR A 406 2.53 -21.10 -19.67
C TYR A 406 1.97 -22.38 -20.29
N GLY A 407 0.96 -22.22 -21.14
CA GLY A 407 0.47 -23.30 -21.99
C GLY A 407 1.41 -23.60 -23.14
N GLU A 408 1.06 -24.62 -23.91
CA GLU A 408 1.82 -25.05 -25.07
C GLU A 408 0.88 -25.25 -26.26
N ILE A 409 1.21 -24.63 -27.39
CA ILE A 409 0.53 -24.82 -28.67
C ILE A 409 1.44 -25.62 -29.59
N ARG A 410 0.94 -26.75 -30.09
CA ARG A 410 1.66 -27.63 -31.01
C ARG A 410 0.97 -27.65 -32.37
N LEU A 411 1.74 -27.47 -33.44
CA LEU A 411 1.24 -27.51 -34.81
C LEU A 411 1.14 -28.93 -35.39
N PHE A 412 1.98 -29.84 -34.89
CA PHE A 412 2.10 -31.19 -35.41
C PHE A 412 2.04 -32.22 -34.28
N THR A 413 1.30 -33.30 -34.53
CA THR A 413 1.51 -34.56 -33.81
C THR A 413 2.75 -35.28 -34.36
N PRO A 414 3.38 -36.19 -33.58
CA PRO A 414 4.47 -37.02 -34.07
C PRO A 414 4.13 -37.78 -35.36
N GLU A 415 2.88 -38.24 -35.49
CA GLU A 415 2.37 -39.01 -36.63
C GLU A 415 2.25 -38.13 -37.89
N GLU A 416 1.57 -36.97 -37.79
CA GLU A 416 1.44 -36.03 -38.91
C GLU A 416 2.79 -35.55 -39.43
N ARG A 417 3.75 -35.32 -38.53
CA ARG A 417 5.10 -34.89 -38.90
C ARG A 417 5.81 -35.95 -39.76
N GLN A 418 5.68 -37.23 -39.39
CA GLN A 418 6.24 -38.34 -40.15
C GLN A 418 5.57 -38.50 -41.51
N GLU A 419 4.26 -38.30 -41.61
CA GLU A 419 3.55 -38.32 -42.89
C GLU A 419 4.02 -37.20 -43.83
N ILE A 420 4.20 -35.98 -43.31
CA ILE A 420 4.63 -34.82 -44.10
C ILE A 420 6.07 -34.96 -44.59
N LEU A 421 6.96 -35.48 -43.75
CA LEU A 421 8.34 -35.78 -44.13
C LEU A 421 8.43 -37.02 -45.03
N GLY A 422 7.56 -38.01 -44.82
CA GLY A 422 7.48 -39.27 -45.56
C GLY A 422 6.86 -39.14 -46.96
N GLN A 423 6.02 -38.14 -47.22
CA GLN A 423 5.54 -37.82 -48.58
C GLN A 423 6.68 -37.37 -49.53
N GLY A 424 7.88 -37.09 -49.01
CA GLY A 424 9.10 -36.88 -49.79
C GLY A 424 9.92 -38.15 -50.06
N ALA A 425 9.53 -39.32 -49.55
CA ALA A 425 10.26 -40.58 -49.70
C ALA A 425 9.30 -41.77 -49.91
N PHE A 426 9.21 -42.23 -51.16
CA PHE A 426 8.49 -43.46 -51.50
C PHE A 426 9.16 -44.71 -50.85
N TRP A 427 8.30 -45.64 -50.39
CA TRP A 427 8.47 -47.08 -50.07
C TRP A 427 8.61 -47.58 -48.60
N SER A 428 7.62 -48.42 -48.22
CA SER A 428 7.64 -49.64 -47.38
C SER A 428 7.17 -49.61 -45.89
N PRO A 429 6.64 -50.75 -45.33
CA PRO A 429 5.25 -50.90 -44.83
C PRO A 429 5.12 -50.98 -43.27
N PRO A 430 3.90 -51.08 -42.68
CA PRO A 430 3.69 -50.79 -41.26
C PRO A 430 3.97 -51.99 -40.35
N ALA A 431 4.40 -51.70 -39.12
CA ALA A 431 4.53 -52.65 -38.01
C ALA A 431 3.69 -52.17 -36.80
N PRO A 432 3.28 -53.08 -35.89
CA PRO A 432 1.92 -53.15 -35.38
C PRO A 432 1.63 -52.31 -34.13
N ALA A 433 0.34 -52.01 -33.96
CA ALA A 433 -0.26 -51.36 -32.80
C ALA A 433 -0.03 -52.17 -31.51
N SER A 434 0.36 -51.48 -30.43
CA SER A 434 0.37 -52.02 -29.07
C SER A 434 -0.73 -51.40 -28.22
N GLU A 435 -1.33 -52.26 -27.42
CA GLU A 435 -2.62 -52.15 -26.76
C GLU A 435 -2.64 -51.15 -25.59
N LYS A 436 -3.77 -50.45 -25.43
CA LYS A 436 -4.13 -49.69 -24.24
C LYS A 436 -4.65 -50.64 -23.15
N GLY A 437 -4.01 -50.64 -21.98
CA GLY A 437 -4.53 -51.28 -20.77
C GLY A 437 -5.75 -50.55 -20.18
N PRO A 438 -6.63 -51.25 -19.44
CA PRO A 438 -7.96 -50.77 -19.10
C PRO A 438 -7.98 -49.85 -17.87
N ARG A 439 -8.84 -48.82 -17.90
CA ARG A 439 -9.25 -48.02 -16.72
C ARG A 439 -10.19 -48.83 -15.81
N PRO A 440 -10.07 -48.71 -14.48
CA PRO A 440 -11.01 -49.35 -13.56
C PRO A 440 -12.37 -48.61 -13.53
N PRO A 441 -13.48 -49.32 -13.22
CA PRO A 441 -14.82 -48.78 -13.30
C PRO A 441 -15.18 -47.91 -12.08
N VAL A 442 -15.92 -46.83 -12.35
CA VAL A 442 -16.56 -45.96 -11.35
C VAL A 442 -17.87 -46.63 -10.88
N PRO A 443 -18.17 -46.72 -9.57
CA PRO A 443 -19.41 -47.30 -9.07
C PRO A 443 -20.61 -46.34 -9.23
N PRO A 444 -21.85 -46.88 -9.32
CA PRO A 444 -23.04 -46.10 -9.63
C PRO A 444 -23.55 -45.27 -8.42
N ILE A 445 -24.09 -44.11 -8.76
CA ILE A 445 -24.66 -43.09 -7.88
C ILE A 445 -25.96 -43.61 -7.24
N SER A 446 -26.01 -43.62 -5.90
CA SER A 446 -27.21 -43.84 -5.10
C SER A 446 -27.96 -42.52 -4.86
N GLN A 447 -29.30 -42.62 -4.92
CA GLN A 447 -30.29 -41.54 -4.84
C GLN A 447 -30.30 -40.80 -3.47
N PRO A 448 -30.85 -39.57 -3.41
CA PRO A 448 -30.79 -38.71 -2.24
C PRO A 448 -31.82 -39.11 -1.17
N ALA A 449 -31.38 -39.21 0.08
CA ALA A 449 -32.22 -39.40 1.25
C ALA A 449 -32.35 -38.09 2.04
N ASP A 450 -33.61 -37.68 2.21
CA ASP A 450 -34.24 -36.94 3.32
C ASP A 450 -33.40 -35.92 4.12
N THR A 451 -33.77 -34.65 3.92
CA THR A 451 -33.41 -33.48 4.74
C THR A 451 -34.02 -33.58 6.15
N PRO A 452 -33.24 -33.37 7.24
CA PRO A 452 -33.79 -33.11 8.55
C PRO A 452 -34.19 -31.64 8.72
N ASP A 453 -35.42 -31.43 9.20
CA ASP A 453 -35.98 -30.15 9.64
C ASP A 453 -35.09 -29.44 10.68
N TYR A 454 -34.61 -28.24 10.35
CA TYR A 454 -34.05 -27.30 11.32
C TYR A 454 -35.17 -26.41 11.86
N LYS A 455 -35.62 -26.70 13.10
CA LYS A 455 -36.47 -25.79 13.88
C LYS A 455 -35.63 -24.58 14.31
N VAL A 456 -36.00 -23.41 13.79
CA VAL A 456 -35.52 -22.11 14.27
C VAL A 456 -36.13 -21.86 15.65
N ALA A 457 -35.29 -21.74 16.68
CA ALA A 457 -35.71 -21.28 18.00
C ALA A 457 -35.89 -19.77 17.98
N GLU A 458 -37.08 -19.30 18.36
CA GLU A 458 -37.36 -17.87 18.54
C GLU A 458 -36.52 -17.30 19.69
N PRO A 459 -35.86 -16.13 19.53
CA PRO A 459 -35.21 -15.46 20.64
C PRO A 459 -36.25 -14.88 21.59
N ALA A 460 -36.02 -15.08 22.88
CA ALA A 460 -36.79 -14.50 23.97
C ALA A 460 -36.83 -12.97 23.85
N ARG A 461 -38.01 -12.38 24.07
CA ARG A 461 -38.20 -10.93 24.11
C ARG A 461 -37.38 -10.31 25.25
N GLU A 462 -36.31 -9.61 24.89
CA GLU A 462 -35.59 -8.73 25.81
C GLU A 462 -36.33 -7.39 25.97
N ILE A 463 -36.30 -6.89 27.20
CA ILE A 463 -36.82 -5.58 27.61
C ILE A 463 -36.03 -4.49 26.84
N PRO A 464 -36.66 -3.42 26.30
CA PRO A 464 -35.91 -2.39 25.57
C PRO A 464 -34.87 -1.73 26.49
N GLU A 465 -33.59 -2.03 26.29
CA GLU A 465 -32.50 -1.32 26.96
C GLU A 465 -32.49 0.15 26.54
N ASP A 466 -32.12 1.05 27.46
CA ASP A 466 -31.89 2.46 27.12
C ASP A 466 -30.85 2.54 25.99
N PRO A 467 -31.16 3.15 24.84
CA PRO A 467 -30.22 3.27 23.72
C PRO A 467 -28.88 3.90 24.09
N LEU A 468 -28.83 4.74 25.14
CA LEU A 468 -27.59 5.33 25.63
C LEU A 468 -26.72 4.37 26.45
N LEU A 469 -27.28 3.26 26.92
CA LEU A 469 -26.56 2.23 27.69
C LEU A 469 -26.31 0.97 26.85
N ALA A 470 -27.03 0.81 25.73
CA ALA A 470 -26.90 -0.32 24.82
C ALA A 470 -25.45 -0.55 24.36
N GLY A 471 -24.99 -1.78 24.51
CA GLY A 471 -23.66 -2.23 24.08
C GLY A 471 -22.49 -1.76 24.95
N LEU A 472 -22.74 -1.18 26.14
CA LEU A 472 -21.73 -0.98 27.17
C LEU A 472 -21.62 -2.23 28.06
N ASN A 473 -20.41 -2.64 28.42
CA ASN A 473 -20.23 -3.73 29.39
C ASN A 473 -20.59 -3.26 30.81
N PRO A 474 -20.72 -4.18 31.79
CA PRO A 474 -21.15 -3.83 33.15
C PRO A 474 -20.30 -2.75 33.84
N THR A 475 -18.97 -2.77 33.67
CA THR A 475 -18.08 -1.78 34.31
C THR A 475 -18.15 -0.41 33.62
N GLN A 476 -18.26 -0.37 32.29
CA GLN A 476 -18.52 0.86 31.55
C GLN A 476 -19.88 1.47 31.91
N ARG A 477 -20.93 0.64 32.01
CA ARG A 477 -22.26 1.06 32.44
C ARG A 477 -22.23 1.62 33.87
N GLN A 478 -21.49 0.98 34.77
CA GLN A 478 -21.29 1.49 36.13
C GLN A 478 -20.61 2.86 36.12
N ALA A 479 -19.56 3.06 35.31
CA ALA A 479 -18.90 4.35 35.18
C ALA A 479 -19.82 5.46 34.61
N VAL A 480 -20.70 5.11 33.65
CA VAL A 480 -21.67 6.04 33.06
C VAL A 480 -22.76 6.44 34.05
N LEU A 481 -23.25 5.48 34.84
CA LEU A 481 -24.33 5.67 35.82
C LEU A 481 -23.84 6.12 37.20
N HIS A 482 -22.53 6.19 37.43
CA HIS A 482 -21.98 6.51 38.75
C HIS A 482 -22.37 7.92 39.20
N GLU A 483 -22.97 8.00 40.39
CA GLU A 483 -23.33 9.24 41.07
C GLU A 483 -22.67 9.28 42.45
N GLY A 484 -22.38 10.49 42.95
CA GLY A 484 -21.82 10.68 44.29
C GLY A 484 -20.32 10.97 44.29
N PRO A 485 -19.50 10.20 45.05
CA PRO A 485 -18.11 10.54 45.31
C PRO A 485 -17.26 10.52 44.02
N PRO A 486 -16.08 11.17 44.02
CA PRO A 486 -15.21 11.19 42.86
C PRO A 486 -14.88 9.80 42.32
N LEU A 487 -14.88 9.67 40.99
CA LEU A 487 -14.67 8.42 40.29
C LEU A 487 -13.31 8.42 39.59
N ILE A 488 -12.53 7.37 39.82
CA ILE A 488 -11.33 7.03 39.05
C ILE A 488 -11.66 5.84 38.17
N VAL A 489 -11.52 5.99 36.86
CA VAL A 489 -11.60 4.88 35.92
C VAL A 489 -10.20 4.56 35.40
N GLN A 490 -9.67 3.40 35.80
CA GLN A 490 -8.43 2.87 35.25
C GLN A 490 -8.76 1.96 34.08
N ALA A 491 -8.31 2.34 32.89
CA ALA A 491 -8.79 1.75 31.66
C ALA A 491 -7.66 1.58 30.66
N GLY A 492 -7.26 0.32 30.44
CA GLY A 492 -6.20 -0.07 29.53
C GLY A 492 -6.48 0.25 28.05
N PRO A 493 -5.54 -0.03 27.14
CA PRO A 493 -5.70 0.17 25.71
C PRO A 493 -6.86 -0.66 25.15
N GLY A 494 -7.72 -0.01 24.35
CA GLY A 494 -8.85 -0.67 23.70
C GLY A 494 -10.02 -1.04 24.62
N THR A 495 -10.03 -0.57 25.86
CA THR A 495 -11.10 -0.87 26.86
C THR A 495 -12.31 0.07 26.75
N GLY A 496 -12.30 1.02 25.81
CA GLY A 496 -13.43 1.92 25.58
C GLY A 496 -13.46 3.20 26.44
N LYS A 497 -12.30 3.73 26.87
CA LYS A 497 -12.17 5.00 27.63
C LYS A 497 -13.06 6.14 27.08
N THR A 498 -12.81 6.52 25.83
CA THR A 498 -13.53 7.61 25.16
C THR A 498 -15.01 7.31 25.06
N ARG A 499 -15.40 6.05 24.82
CA ARG A 499 -16.80 5.62 24.77
C ARG A 499 -17.48 5.82 26.12
N ALA A 500 -16.87 5.38 27.22
CA ALA A 500 -17.42 5.58 28.57
C ALA A 500 -17.59 7.07 28.90
N LEU A 501 -16.60 7.91 28.58
CA LEU A 501 -16.70 9.37 28.76
C LEU A 501 -17.84 10.00 27.95
N THR A 502 -17.93 9.71 26.65
CA THR A 502 -18.96 10.30 25.78
C THR A 502 -20.36 9.84 26.18
N HIS A 503 -20.51 8.57 26.57
CA HIS A 503 -21.79 8.05 27.07
C HIS A 503 -22.15 8.65 28.43
N ARG A 504 -21.18 8.90 29.33
CA ARG A 504 -21.43 9.62 30.59
C ARG A 504 -21.91 11.05 30.32
N LEU A 505 -21.25 11.78 29.43
CA LEU A 505 -21.67 13.12 29.02
C LEU A 505 -23.09 13.11 28.45
N ALA A 506 -23.38 12.17 27.55
CA ALA A 506 -24.72 12.02 26.98
C ALA A 506 -25.76 11.66 28.05
N HIS A 507 -25.43 10.81 29.01
CA HIS A 507 -26.30 10.44 30.12
C HIS A 507 -26.60 11.63 31.05
N LEU A 508 -25.59 12.42 31.41
CA LEU A 508 -25.74 13.63 32.22
C LEU A 508 -26.71 14.62 31.55
N LEU A 509 -26.56 14.83 30.24
CA LEU A 509 -27.40 15.75 29.47
C LEU A 509 -28.82 15.23 29.25
N ALA A 510 -28.95 14.01 28.72
CA ALA A 510 -30.23 13.50 28.20
C ALA A 510 -31.09 12.76 29.23
N ARG A 511 -30.49 12.25 30.32
CA ARG A 511 -31.21 11.50 31.36
C ARG A 511 -31.25 12.25 32.68
N ARG A 512 -30.10 12.78 33.14
CA ARG A 512 -30.04 13.59 34.37
C ARG A 512 -30.40 15.06 34.16
N ARG A 513 -30.59 15.49 32.90
CA ARG A 513 -31.00 16.86 32.53
C ARG A 513 -30.07 17.94 33.09
N VAL A 514 -28.79 17.63 33.21
CA VAL A 514 -27.75 18.58 33.60
C VAL A 514 -27.62 19.65 32.52
N HIS A 515 -27.48 20.92 32.89
CA HIS A 515 -27.29 21.96 31.90
C HIS A 515 -25.89 21.87 31.27
N PRO A 516 -25.74 22.01 29.93
CA PRO A 516 -24.43 21.89 29.26
C PRO A 516 -23.34 22.81 29.85
N GLU A 517 -23.71 24.01 30.30
CA GLU A 517 -22.79 24.97 30.92
C GLU A 517 -22.24 24.53 32.28
N GLU A 518 -22.87 23.53 32.90
CA GLU A 518 -22.45 22.98 34.20
C GLU A 518 -21.40 21.87 34.06
N ILE A 519 -21.07 21.48 32.83
CA ILE A 519 -20.17 20.38 32.53
C ILE A 519 -18.86 20.91 31.93
N LEU A 520 -17.74 20.46 32.50
CA LEU A 520 -16.40 20.66 31.97
C LEU A 520 -15.76 19.31 31.66
N ALA A 521 -15.48 19.06 30.37
CA ALA A 521 -14.69 17.92 29.93
C ALA A 521 -13.30 18.40 29.47
N LEU A 522 -12.26 17.91 30.14
CA LEU A 522 -10.87 18.24 29.88
C LEU A 522 -10.18 17.09 29.14
N THR A 523 -9.51 17.42 28.03
CA THR A 523 -8.68 16.49 27.26
C THR A 523 -7.23 16.97 27.20
N PHE A 524 -6.32 16.11 26.74
CA PHE A 524 -4.92 16.47 26.57
C PHE A 524 -4.64 17.17 25.23
N THR A 525 -5.25 16.69 24.14
CA THR A 525 -5.04 17.21 22.77
C THR A 525 -6.30 17.85 22.20
N ARG A 526 -6.13 18.78 21.25
CA ARG A 526 -7.26 19.41 20.54
C ARG A 526 -8.03 18.40 19.70
N GLN A 527 -7.32 17.45 19.10
CA GLN A 527 -7.94 16.34 18.37
C GLN A 527 -8.89 15.55 19.28
N ALA A 528 -8.47 15.15 20.49
CA ALA A 528 -9.32 14.41 21.42
C ALA A 528 -10.56 15.22 21.84
N ALA A 529 -10.42 16.54 22.03
CA ALA A 529 -11.58 17.40 22.29
C ALA A 529 -12.56 17.41 21.11
N GLY A 530 -12.06 17.59 19.88
CA GLY A 530 -12.89 17.60 18.67
C GLY A 530 -13.58 16.26 18.41
N GLU A 531 -12.88 15.14 18.60
CA GLU A 531 -13.45 13.79 18.51
C GLU A 531 -14.53 13.55 19.57
N MET A 532 -14.32 13.99 20.80
CA MET A 532 -15.29 13.86 21.88
C MET A 532 -16.56 14.66 21.58
N GLU A 533 -16.44 15.91 21.10
CA GLU A 533 -17.58 16.72 20.66
C GLU A 533 -18.36 16.04 19.51
N ALA A 534 -17.66 15.52 18.50
CA ALA A 534 -18.28 14.85 17.37
C ALA A 534 -19.06 13.59 17.81
N ARG A 535 -18.49 12.79 18.72
CA ARG A 535 -19.15 11.60 19.28
C ARG A 535 -20.40 11.96 20.08
N ILE A 536 -20.37 13.02 20.88
CA ILE A 536 -21.55 13.47 21.65
C ILE A 536 -22.65 13.97 20.71
N ARG A 537 -22.32 14.74 19.66
CA ARG A 537 -23.29 15.15 18.62
C ARG A 537 -23.93 13.95 17.94
N GLY A 538 -23.17 12.88 17.70
CA GLY A 538 -23.68 11.62 17.14
C GLY A 538 -24.61 10.87 18.10
N LEU A 539 -24.30 10.85 19.40
CA LEU A 539 -25.16 10.21 20.42
C LEU A 539 -26.44 11.00 20.70
N LEU A 540 -26.40 12.32 20.57
CA LEU A 540 -27.51 13.24 20.86
C LEU A 540 -27.76 14.21 19.68
N PRO A 541 -28.19 13.70 18.51
CA PRO A 541 -28.41 14.53 17.33
C PRO A 541 -29.52 15.56 17.58
N GLY A 542 -29.21 16.83 17.34
CA GLY A 542 -30.18 17.94 17.50
C GLY A 542 -30.47 18.36 18.94
N PHE A 543 -29.68 17.91 19.93
CA PHE A 543 -29.89 18.28 21.32
C PHE A 543 -29.65 19.80 21.54
N PRO A 544 -30.61 20.53 22.13
CA PRO A 544 -30.53 21.98 22.29
C PRO A 544 -29.48 22.38 23.32
N GLY A 545 -28.70 23.43 23.02
CA GLY A 545 -27.71 23.98 23.95
C GLY A 545 -26.37 23.24 23.99
N LEU A 546 -26.17 22.23 23.13
CA LEU A 546 -24.92 21.46 23.09
C LEU A 546 -23.70 22.34 22.74
N GLU A 547 -23.90 23.45 22.04
CA GLU A 547 -22.87 24.45 21.75
C GLU A 547 -22.28 25.12 23.01
N ARG A 548 -22.97 25.01 24.14
CA ARG A 548 -22.53 25.57 25.43
C ARG A 548 -21.77 24.58 26.30
N LEU A 549 -21.71 23.31 25.89
CA LEU A 549 -20.90 22.28 26.55
C LEU A 549 -19.43 22.66 26.46
N THR A 550 -18.71 22.63 27.59
CA THR A 550 -17.28 23.00 27.60
C THR A 550 -16.41 21.76 27.46
N VAL A 551 -15.99 21.43 26.24
CA VAL A 551 -14.97 20.40 25.95
C VAL A 551 -13.69 21.09 25.48
N LYS A 552 -12.61 21.05 26.27
CA LYS A 552 -11.38 21.81 26.00
C LYS A 552 -10.13 21.08 26.45
N THR A 553 -8.98 21.46 25.89
CA THR A 553 -7.69 21.14 26.50
C THR A 553 -7.44 22.03 27.72
N PHE A 554 -6.53 21.63 28.62
CA PHE A 554 -6.10 22.46 29.74
C PHE A 554 -5.62 23.86 29.29
N HIS A 555 -4.83 23.93 28.22
CA HIS A 555 -4.31 25.19 27.68
C HIS A 555 -5.44 26.06 27.10
N ALA A 556 -6.40 25.47 26.40
CA ALA A 556 -7.54 26.20 25.85
C ALA A 556 -8.46 26.74 26.96
N LEU A 557 -8.68 25.97 28.03
CA LEU A 557 -9.39 26.44 29.21
C LEU A 557 -8.64 27.58 29.90
N GLY A 558 -7.33 27.43 30.11
CA GLY A 558 -6.51 28.44 30.76
C GLY A 558 -6.48 29.76 29.97
N HIS A 559 -6.35 29.68 28.64
CA HIS A 559 -6.48 30.84 27.77
C HIS A 559 -7.84 31.54 27.94
N GLN A 560 -8.94 30.79 27.96
CA GLN A 560 -10.28 31.34 28.21
C GLN A 560 -10.38 32.04 29.58
N ILE A 561 -9.82 31.43 30.63
CA ILE A 561 -9.83 32.00 31.98
C ILE A 561 -9.10 33.34 32.00
N LEU A 562 -7.93 33.45 31.35
CA LEU A 562 -7.15 34.68 31.30
C LEU A 562 -7.85 35.78 30.50
N GLN A 563 -8.40 35.44 29.33
CA GLN A 563 -9.15 36.38 28.48
C GLN A 563 -10.36 36.97 29.22
N ALA A 564 -11.08 36.15 30.00
CA ALA A 564 -12.25 36.59 30.76
C ALA A 564 -11.95 37.62 31.87
N GLN A 565 -10.69 37.78 32.29
CA GLN A 565 -10.30 38.76 33.32
C GLN A 565 -9.85 40.10 32.76
N GLY A 566 -10.06 40.36 31.47
CA GLY A 566 -9.64 41.61 30.85
C GLY A 566 -8.11 41.75 30.80
N ALA A 567 -7.38 40.63 30.79
CA ALA A 567 -5.95 40.62 30.58
C ALA A 567 -5.67 41.07 29.14
N GLN A 568 -5.48 42.39 28.97
CA GLN A 568 -5.17 43.12 27.73
C GLN A 568 -4.79 42.22 26.55
N ALA A 569 -5.76 41.78 25.74
CA ALA A 569 -5.62 41.17 24.42
C ALA A 569 -4.25 40.54 24.10
N ARG A 570 -3.74 39.66 24.97
CA ARG A 570 -2.45 39.02 24.73
C ARG A 570 -2.63 37.79 23.87
N GLU A 571 -1.74 37.66 22.90
CA GLU A 571 -1.69 36.48 22.05
C GLU A 571 -0.73 35.45 22.62
N VAL A 572 -0.90 34.19 22.20
CA VAL A 572 0.04 33.12 22.57
C VAL A 572 1.23 33.20 21.62
N ALA A 573 2.43 33.36 22.18
CA ALA A 573 3.68 33.42 21.43
C ALA A 573 3.87 32.13 20.61
N PRO A 574 4.04 32.24 19.28
CA PRO A 574 4.51 31.14 18.46
C PRO A 574 5.87 30.63 18.96
N GLU A 575 6.16 29.34 18.78
CA GLU A 575 7.39 28.70 19.31
C GLU A 575 8.68 29.37 18.79
N ASP A 576 8.70 29.83 17.54
CA ASP A 576 9.84 30.55 16.97
C ASP A 576 10.08 31.90 17.65
N GLU A 577 8.99 32.60 17.98
CA GLU A 577 9.02 33.89 18.67
C GLU A 577 9.46 33.69 20.12
N ARG A 578 8.88 32.69 20.81
CA ARG A 578 9.32 32.26 22.15
C ARG A 578 10.82 31.96 22.16
N ARG A 579 11.33 31.18 21.21
CA ARG A 579 12.77 30.86 21.08
C ARG A 579 13.62 32.09 20.75
N ARG A 580 13.10 33.06 19.99
CA ARG A 580 13.78 34.34 19.75
C ARG A 580 13.97 35.09 21.06
N LEU A 581 12.91 35.23 21.85
CA LEU A 581 12.94 35.94 23.14
C LEU A 581 13.84 35.25 24.16
N ILE A 582 13.79 33.92 24.27
CA ILE A 582 14.69 33.15 25.13
C ILE A 582 16.15 33.36 24.71
N ARG A 583 16.47 33.29 23.40
CA ARG A 583 17.84 33.52 22.91
C ARG A 583 18.33 34.93 23.22
N GLN A 584 17.46 35.93 23.10
CA GLN A 584 17.80 37.32 23.41
C GLN A 584 18.14 37.48 24.90
N ALA A 585 17.28 36.96 25.80
CA ALA A 585 17.52 36.99 27.24
C ALA A 585 18.78 36.20 27.64
N ALA A 586 18.95 34.99 27.11
CA ALA A 586 20.10 34.14 27.39
C ALA A 586 21.44 34.80 26.97
N ARG A 587 21.46 35.50 25.83
CA ARG A 587 22.65 36.17 25.29
C ARG A 587 23.15 37.28 26.21
N GLN A 588 22.25 38.05 26.84
CA GLN A 588 22.62 39.13 27.76
C GLN A 588 23.42 38.62 28.96
N TYR A 589 23.11 37.42 29.44
CA TYR A 589 23.73 36.80 30.61
C TYR A 589 24.74 35.69 30.26
N LYS A 590 25.06 35.49 28.96
CA LYS A 590 25.99 34.48 28.45
C LYS A 590 25.63 33.04 28.84
N ILE A 591 24.35 32.71 28.88
CA ILE A 591 23.83 31.39 29.24
C ILE A 591 23.45 30.63 27.95
N PRO A 592 23.64 29.30 27.85
CA PRO A 592 23.06 28.51 26.77
C PRO A 592 21.53 28.66 26.73
N SER A 593 20.97 28.94 25.56
CA SER A 593 19.51 29.16 25.43
C SER A 593 18.69 27.93 25.80
N SER A 594 19.18 26.72 25.52
CA SER A 594 18.54 25.45 25.91
C SER A 594 18.49 25.26 27.43
N LEU A 595 19.53 25.71 28.15
CA LEU A 595 19.54 25.66 29.61
C LEU A 595 18.51 26.62 30.19
N LEU A 596 18.48 27.87 29.70
CA LEU A 596 17.51 28.87 30.14
C LEU A 596 16.08 28.41 29.84
N GLU A 597 15.83 27.87 28.65
CA GLU A 597 14.54 27.31 28.27
C GLU A 597 14.05 26.24 29.25
N ASN A 598 14.91 25.28 29.59
CA ASN A 598 14.58 24.22 30.54
C ASN A 598 14.29 24.78 31.94
N ARG A 599 15.06 25.80 32.40
CA ARG A 599 14.86 26.44 33.71
C ARG A 599 13.54 27.22 33.77
N ILE A 600 13.20 27.97 32.71
CA ILE A 600 11.92 28.70 32.61
C ILE A 600 10.75 27.72 32.70
N THR A 601 10.77 26.66 31.89
CA THR A 601 9.72 25.62 31.92
C THR A 601 9.59 25.02 33.32
N HIS A 602 10.71 24.67 33.96
CA HIS A 602 10.69 24.11 35.32
C HIS A 602 10.10 25.08 36.36
N TRP A 603 10.48 26.37 36.34
CA TRP A 603 9.93 27.36 37.27
C TRP A 603 8.44 27.61 37.05
N LYS A 604 7.99 27.77 35.79
CA LYS A 604 6.57 27.96 35.48
C LYS A 604 5.73 26.74 35.87
N GLN A 605 6.22 25.52 35.63
CA GLN A 605 5.55 24.30 36.08
C GLN A 605 5.50 24.19 37.62
N ALA A 606 6.48 24.75 38.32
CA ALA A 606 6.46 24.88 39.79
C ALA A 606 5.52 26.00 40.30
N LEU A 607 4.90 26.77 39.39
CA LEU A 607 4.11 27.98 39.65
C LEU A 607 4.94 29.11 40.28
N LYS A 608 6.20 29.26 39.86
CA LYS A 608 7.10 30.33 40.30
C LYS A 608 7.38 31.30 39.17
N TYR A 609 7.19 32.58 39.44
CA TYR A 609 7.59 33.69 38.56
C TYR A 609 8.77 34.45 39.16
N PRO A 610 9.43 35.36 38.42
CA PRO A 610 10.62 36.07 38.90
C PRO A 610 10.45 36.72 40.28
N GLU A 611 9.27 37.21 40.61
CA GLU A 611 8.93 37.76 41.93
C GLU A 611 8.95 36.73 43.07
N ASP A 612 8.71 35.44 42.78
CA ASP A 612 8.65 34.36 43.77
C ASP A 612 10.02 33.69 43.98
N LEU A 613 11.03 34.02 43.16
CA LEU A 613 12.37 33.43 43.23
C LEU A 613 13.27 34.08 44.30
N GLY A 614 12.89 35.22 44.89
CA GLY A 614 13.70 35.90 45.92
C GLY A 614 15.07 36.40 45.43
N GLU A 615 16.02 36.62 46.34
CA GLU A 615 17.41 37.01 46.01
C GLU A 615 18.26 35.80 45.54
N ILE A 616 17.74 34.95 44.66
CA ILE A 616 18.56 33.92 44.01
C ILE A 616 19.52 34.63 43.04
N ASN A 617 20.80 34.68 43.41
CA ASN A 617 21.86 35.34 42.64
C ASN A 617 22.39 34.43 41.52
N GLU A 618 21.49 33.82 40.76
CA GLU A 618 21.82 33.00 39.57
C GLU A 618 21.52 33.80 38.30
N PRO A 619 22.41 33.79 37.29
CA PRO A 619 22.21 34.54 36.05
C PRO A 619 20.95 34.09 35.29
N GLU A 620 20.52 32.83 35.45
CA GLU A 620 19.29 32.28 34.89
C GLU A 620 18.03 32.97 35.43
N ALA A 621 18.00 33.33 36.72
CA ALA A 621 16.86 33.99 37.34
C ALA A 621 16.71 35.43 36.84
N ALA A 622 17.83 36.14 36.66
CA ALA A 622 17.86 37.46 36.04
C ALA A 622 17.43 37.40 34.55
N ALA A 623 17.92 36.41 33.80
CA ALA A 623 17.51 36.18 32.42
C ALA A 623 16.01 35.84 32.29
N PHE A 624 15.45 35.08 33.24
CA PHE A 624 14.02 34.80 33.28
C PHE A 624 13.17 36.06 33.53
N LYS A 625 13.63 36.96 34.40
CA LYS A 625 12.99 38.26 34.61
C LYS A 625 12.94 39.09 33.33
N ASP A 626 14.04 39.15 32.59
CA ASP A 626 14.12 39.88 31.31
C ASP A 626 13.25 39.23 30.23
N TYR A 627 13.17 37.90 30.20
CA TYR A 627 12.26 37.16 29.32
C TYR A 627 10.78 37.48 29.60
N GLU A 628 10.34 37.46 30.87
CA GLU A 628 8.97 37.81 31.24
C GLU A 628 8.65 39.27 30.92
N ALA A 629 9.61 40.18 31.12
CA ALA A 629 9.46 41.59 30.75
C ALA A 629 9.34 41.77 29.23
N ALA A 630 10.05 40.97 28.44
CA ALA A 630 9.95 40.99 26.98
C ALA A 630 8.58 40.46 26.49
N LEU A 631 8.11 39.33 27.01
CA LEU A 631 6.76 38.81 26.73
C LEU A 631 5.68 39.85 27.07
N LEU A 632 5.81 40.50 28.23
CA LEU A 632 4.91 41.56 28.67
C LEU A 632 4.90 42.74 27.68
N LYS A 633 6.07 43.19 27.23
CA LYS A 633 6.23 44.31 26.30
C LYS A 633 5.64 44.02 24.93
N GLU A 634 5.78 42.79 24.44
CA GLU A 634 5.25 42.37 23.14
C GLU A 634 3.76 41.96 23.21
N GLY A 635 3.15 41.97 24.39
CA GLY A 635 1.74 41.59 24.55
C GLY A 635 1.53 40.09 24.34
N LEU A 636 2.50 39.26 24.74
CA LEU A 636 2.48 37.82 24.53
C LEU A 636 2.35 37.04 25.86
N TRP A 637 1.80 35.84 25.75
CA TRP A 637 1.93 34.75 26.72
C TRP A 637 2.71 33.61 26.10
N ASP A 638 3.55 32.92 26.87
CA ASP A 638 4.04 31.63 26.40
C ASP A 638 3.05 30.49 26.69
N TYR A 639 3.36 29.31 26.17
CA TYR A 639 2.46 28.16 26.29
C TYR A 639 2.30 27.68 27.74
N GLU A 640 3.35 27.79 28.56
CA GLU A 640 3.32 27.40 29.98
C GLU A 640 2.50 28.39 30.82
N ASP A 641 2.45 29.68 30.44
CA ASP A 641 1.59 30.69 31.07
C ASP A 641 0.11 30.33 31.01
N LEU A 642 -0.32 29.62 29.95
CA LEU A 642 -1.70 29.16 29.81
C LEU A 642 -2.12 28.14 30.86
N ILE A 643 -1.18 27.59 31.64
CA ILE A 643 -1.49 26.74 32.79
C ILE A 643 -1.12 27.46 34.08
N ALA A 644 0.09 28.00 34.17
CA ALA A 644 0.62 28.56 35.41
C ALA A 644 -0.15 29.80 35.87
N ARG A 645 -0.43 30.76 34.97
CA ARG A 645 -1.13 32.00 35.32
C ARG A 645 -2.58 31.77 35.75
N PRO A 646 -3.43 30.98 35.04
CA PRO A 646 -4.76 30.65 35.53
C PRO A 646 -4.74 29.95 36.88
N THR A 647 -3.77 29.05 37.10
CA THR A 647 -3.65 28.34 38.37
C THR A 647 -3.38 29.31 39.53
N LEU A 648 -2.41 30.22 39.34
CA LEU A 648 -2.11 31.26 40.31
C LEU A 648 -3.30 32.20 40.53
N LEU A 649 -3.99 32.60 39.46
CA LEU A 649 -5.18 33.46 39.53
C LEU A 649 -6.27 32.81 40.39
N LEU A 650 -6.65 31.57 40.10
CA LEU A 650 -7.70 30.86 40.84
C LEU A 650 -7.27 30.55 42.28
N THR A 651 -5.98 30.33 42.52
CA THR A 651 -5.47 30.09 43.88
C THR A 651 -5.48 31.37 44.71
N ARG A 652 -5.07 32.50 44.13
CA ARG A 652 -4.92 33.80 44.81
C ARG A 652 -6.23 34.59 44.90
N GLN A 653 -7.22 34.32 44.03
CA GLN A 653 -8.51 35.04 44.00
C GLN A 653 -9.70 34.11 44.26
N PRO A 654 -10.07 33.87 45.53
CA PRO A 654 -11.14 32.94 45.90
C PRO A 654 -12.49 33.24 45.23
N LYS A 655 -12.85 34.52 45.04
CA LYS A 655 -14.11 34.91 44.39
C LYS A 655 -14.21 34.41 42.95
N ILE A 656 -13.13 34.50 42.18
CA ILE A 656 -13.09 33.99 40.80
C ILE A 656 -13.15 32.47 40.81
N ARG A 657 -12.38 31.82 41.69
CA ARG A 657 -12.40 30.37 41.86
C ARG A 657 -13.79 29.83 42.17
N GLU A 658 -14.50 30.46 43.10
CA GLU A 658 -15.86 30.06 43.48
C GLU A 658 -16.86 30.26 42.33
N ALA A 659 -16.69 31.29 41.50
CA ALA A 659 -17.53 31.47 40.31
C ALA A 659 -17.37 30.30 39.33
N TYR A 660 -16.14 29.86 39.06
CA TYR A 660 -15.88 28.70 38.20
C TYR A 660 -16.36 27.39 38.83
N ARG A 661 -16.13 27.18 40.14
CA ARG A 661 -16.64 26.00 40.87
C ARG A 661 -18.16 25.92 40.92
N ARG A 662 -18.84 27.07 40.99
CA ARG A 662 -20.30 27.14 40.93
C ARG A 662 -20.82 26.83 39.53
N ARG A 663 -20.08 27.27 38.50
CA ARG A 663 -20.39 26.98 37.09
C ARG A 663 -20.22 25.49 36.82
N TYR A 664 -19.03 24.93 37.02
CA TYR A 664 -18.74 23.53 36.68
C TYR A 664 -19.08 22.58 37.83
N ARG A 665 -20.24 21.94 37.74
CA ARG A 665 -20.73 20.94 38.71
C ARG A 665 -20.34 19.52 38.34
N HIS A 666 -20.02 19.27 37.08
CA HIS A 666 -19.51 17.98 36.60
C HIS A 666 -18.17 18.19 35.90
N LEU A 667 -17.12 17.56 36.43
CA LEU A 667 -15.76 17.64 35.88
C LEU A 667 -15.34 16.26 35.38
N LEU A 668 -15.04 16.16 34.09
CA LEU A 668 -14.55 14.95 33.46
C LEU A 668 -13.16 15.21 32.92
N VAL A 669 -12.19 14.34 33.22
CA VAL A 669 -10.80 14.50 32.74
C VAL A 669 -10.36 13.22 32.04
N ASP A 670 -10.03 13.33 30.77
CA ASP A 670 -9.46 12.25 29.95
C ASP A 670 -7.93 12.26 29.99
N GLU A 671 -7.33 11.10 29.69
CA GLU A 671 -5.87 10.86 29.68
C GLU A 671 -5.17 11.39 30.95
N TYR A 672 -5.76 11.08 32.12
CA TYR A 672 -5.32 11.60 33.41
C TYR A 672 -3.85 11.29 33.77
N GLN A 673 -3.28 10.24 33.19
CA GLN A 673 -1.87 9.89 33.38
C GLN A 673 -0.89 10.93 32.81
N ASP A 674 -1.35 11.77 31.88
CA ASP A 674 -0.51 12.75 31.19
C ASP A 674 -0.47 14.11 31.89
N LEU A 675 -1.13 14.24 33.05
CA LEU A 675 -1.07 15.47 33.83
C LEU A 675 0.32 15.73 34.40
N ASN A 676 0.75 16.99 34.31
CA ASN A 676 1.88 17.51 35.07
C ASN A 676 1.42 18.22 36.36
N GLY A 677 2.37 18.68 37.18
CA GLY A 677 2.06 19.30 38.47
C GLY A 677 1.26 20.59 38.39
N ALA A 678 1.50 21.43 37.39
CA ALA A 678 0.75 22.66 37.20
C ALA A 678 -0.69 22.38 36.77
N GLN A 679 -0.89 21.44 35.84
CA GLN A 679 -2.21 21.02 35.38
C GLN A 679 -3.02 20.34 36.50
N TYR A 680 -2.38 19.50 37.31
CA TYR A 680 -3.01 18.90 38.49
C TYR A 680 -3.49 19.98 39.48
N ARG A 681 -2.67 21.00 39.75
CA ARG A 681 -3.06 22.13 40.62
C ARG A 681 -4.18 22.98 40.02
N LEU A 682 -4.18 23.19 38.70
CA LEU A 682 -5.29 23.85 38.01
C LEU A 682 -6.59 23.05 38.17
N PHE A 683 -6.51 21.74 37.97
CA PHE A 683 -7.61 20.81 38.20
C PHE A 683 -8.13 20.92 39.65
N LEU A 684 -7.27 20.88 40.66
CA LEU A 684 -7.67 21.06 42.08
C LEU A 684 -8.33 22.42 42.35
N ALA A 685 -7.87 23.49 41.69
CA ALA A 685 -8.48 24.80 41.84
C ALA A 685 -9.93 24.81 41.31
N LEU A 686 -10.24 24.03 40.29
CA LEU A 686 -11.56 23.91 39.68
C LEU A 686 -12.44 22.83 40.34
N ALA A 687 -11.85 21.78 40.90
CA ALA A 687 -12.54 20.70 41.58
C ALA A 687 -13.06 21.17 42.95
N ASP A 688 -14.38 21.30 43.09
CA ASP A 688 -15.06 21.54 44.37
C ASP A 688 -15.44 20.20 45.02
N THR A 689 -15.57 20.15 46.35
CA THR A 689 -16.04 18.93 47.05
C THR A 689 -17.51 18.61 46.74
N LYS A 690 -18.25 19.58 46.16
CA LYS A 690 -19.64 19.43 45.71
C LYS A 690 -19.76 19.08 44.23
N ALA A 691 -18.65 19.02 43.48
CA ALA A 691 -18.69 18.65 42.08
C ALA A 691 -18.62 17.13 41.91
N GLU A 692 -19.37 16.60 40.95
CA GLU A 692 -19.21 15.21 40.53
C GLU A 692 -18.01 15.11 39.59
N ILE A 693 -16.97 14.41 40.05
CA ILE A 693 -15.69 14.31 39.34
C ILE A 693 -15.54 12.90 38.78
N MET A 694 -15.16 12.79 37.51
CA MET A 694 -14.68 11.55 36.91
C MET A 694 -13.34 11.78 36.22
N VAL A 695 -12.31 11.05 36.64
CA VAL A 695 -11.02 11.02 35.95
C VAL A 695 -10.84 9.65 35.31
N ILE A 696 -10.36 9.61 34.07
CA ILE A 696 -10.10 8.36 33.36
C ILE A 696 -8.72 8.39 32.72
N GLY A 697 -8.07 7.25 32.69
CA GLY A 697 -6.78 7.11 32.04
C GLY A 697 -6.14 5.76 32.28
N ASP A 698 -4.92 5.64 31.78
CA ASP A 698 -4.10 4.44 31.89
C ASP A 698 -2.70 4.81 32.41
N PRO A 699 -2.36 4.50 33.68
CA PRO A 699 -1.02 4.72 34.22
C PRO A 699 0.10 4.09 33.38
N ASP A 700 -0.17 2.97 32.69
CA ASP A 700 0.79 2.27 31.84
C ASP A 700 1.02 2.97 30.48
N GLN A 701 0.25 4.03 30.16
CA GLN A 701 0.43 4.86 28.96
C GLN A 701 1.02 6.25 29.27
N ALA A 702 1.54 6.49 30.47
CA ALA A 702 2.24 7.73 30.82
C ALA A 702 3.65 7.80 30.17
N ILE A 703 3.75 8.44 29.00
CA ILE A 703 4.98 8.45 28.18
C ILE A 703 5.50 9.87 27.86
N TYR A 704 5.03 10.88 28.58
CA TYR A 704 5.45 12.27 28.43
C TYR A 704 6.17 12.79 29.70
N GLY A 705 6.93 11.92 30.38
CA GLY A 705 7.64 12.24 31.62
C GLY A 705 8.66 13.36 31.42
N PHE A 706 9.29 13.41 30.24
CA PHE A 706 10.16 14.53 29.84
C PHE A 706 9.45 15.90 29.75
N ARG A 707 8.11 15.94 29.71
CA ARG A 707 7.29 17.16 29.82
C ARG A 707 6.73 17.39 31.23
N GLY A 708 7.15 16.59 32.20
CA GLY A 708 6.70 16.64 33.59
C GLY A 708 5.41 15.85 33.88
N ALA A 709 4.89 15.09 32.91
CA ALA A 709 3.73 14.22 33.13
C ALA A 709 4.08 13.08 34.10
N SER A 710 3.13 12.68 34.96
CA SER A 710 3.42 11.61 35.92
C SER A 710 2.17 10.80 36.32
N PRO A 711 2.24 9.46 36.31
CA PRO A 711 1.13 8.62 36.76
C PRO A 711 0.89 8.71 38.28
N ARG A 712 1.80 9.35 39.05
CA ARG A 712 1.65 9.55 40.50
C ARG A 712 0.35 10.27 40.87
N TYR A 713 -0.22 11.06 39.96
CA TYR A 713 -1.45 11.80 40.22
C TYR A 713 -2.67 10.91 40.42
N PHE A 714 -2.66 9.65 39.96
CA PHE A 714 -3.68 8.67 40.36
C PHE A 714 -3.62 8.35 41.86
N ALA A 715 -2.41 8.18 42.40
CA ALA A 715 -2.22 7.93 43.82
C ALA A 715 -2.54 9.19 44.65
N GLN A 716 -2.10 10.36 44.17
CA GLN A 716 -2.42 11.65 44.81
C GLN A 716 -3.93 11.91 44.83
N PHE A 717 -4.65 11.60 43.76
CA PHE A 717 -6.10 11.78 43.71
C PHE A 717 -6.81 10.96 44.79
N ARG A 718 -6.38 9.72 45.07
CA ARG A 718 -6.93 8.90 46.16
C ARG A 718 -6.61 9.46 47.55
N GLN A 719 -5.51 10.19 47.69
CA GLN A 719 -5.19 10.88 48.94
C GLN A 719 -6.04 12.14 49.12
N ASP A 720 -6.23 12.89 48.03
CA ASP A 720 -7.01 14.14 48.02
C ASP A 720 -8.51 13.85 48.19
N TRP A 721 -8.99 12.69 47.69
CA TRP A 721 -10.36 12.18 47.87
C TRP A 721 -10.35 10.72 48.37
N PRO A 722 -10.30 10.51 49.71
CA PRO A 722 -10.25 9.18 50.31
C PRO A 722 -11.50 8.30 50.06
N ASP A 723 -12.63 8.92 49.76
CA ASP A 723 -13.91 8.29 49.41
C ASP A 723 -14.04 7.98 47.91
N ALA A 724 -13.01 8.27 47.10
CA ALA A 724 -13.05 8.06 45.67
C ALA A 724 -13.25 6.59 45.30
N VAL A 725 -14.20 6.33 44.40
CA VAL A 725 -14.47 4.99 43.87
C VAL A 725 -13.50 4.73 42.72
N THR A 726 -12.85 3.57 42.70
CA THR A 726 -12.01 3.13 41.58
C THR A 726 -12.73 2.02 40.80
N LEU A 727 -12.92 2.21 39.50
CA LEU A 727 -13.38 1.18 38.57
C LEU A 727 -12.25 0.81 37.61
N ASN A 728 -12.08 -0.50 37.39
CA ASN A 728 -11.07 -1.03 36.48
C ASN A 728 -11.77 -1.65 35.25
N PHE A 729 -11.43 -1.17 34.05
CA PHE A 729 -11.92 -1.81 32.83
C PHE A 729 -11.00 -2.98 32.48
N ALA A 730 -11.52 -4.19 32.67
CA ALA A 730 -10.80 -5.45 32.46
C ALA A 730 -10.99 -6.04 31.06
N GLU A 731 -11.82 -5.45 30.19
CA GLU A 731 -12.16 -6.01 28.88
C GLU A 731 -11.66 -5.11 27.75
N THR A 732 -10.81 -5.65 26.86
CA THR A 732 -10.34 -4.96 25.65
C THR A 732 -11.05 -5.49 24.40
N TYR A 733 -11.42 -4.58 23.51
CA TYR A 733 -12.07 -4.87 22.23
C TYR A 733 -11.14 -4.61 21.05
N ARG A 734 -9.85 -4.34 21.29
CA ARG A 734 -8.86 -3.98 20.26
C ARG A 734 -7.75 -5.00 20.09
N LEU A 735 -7.25 -5.56 21.19
CA LEU A 735 -5.98 -6.31 21.18
C LEU A 735 -6.20 -7.81 21.08
N PRO A 736 -5.67 -8.51 20.06
CA PRO A 736 -5.65 -9.97 20.01
C PRO A 736 -4.88 -10.59 21.19
N PRO A 737 -5.18 -11.85 21.58
CA PRO A 737 -4.55 -12.53 22.71
C PRO A 737 -3.01 -12.48 22.73
N PRO A 738 -2.26 -12.73 21.63
CA PRO A 738 -0.80 -12.69 21.66
C PRO A 738 -0.24 -11.29 21.96
N ILE A 739 -0.87 -10.23 21.45
CA ILE A 739 -0.46 -8.85 21.69
C ILE A 739 -0.75 -8.44 23.13
N LEU A 740 -1.94 -8.81 23.64
CA LEU A 740 -2.32 -8.56 25.03
C LEU A 740 -1.35 -9.22 26.00
N GLU A 741 -1.00 -10.49 25.77
CA GLU A 741 -0.07 -11.22 26.61
C GLU A 741 1.35 -10.66 26.53
N ALA A 742 1.85 -10.31 25.34
CA ALA A 742 3.14 -9.65 25.18
C ALA A 742 3.20 -8.31 25.95
N ALA A 743 2.14 -7.50 25.85
CA ALA A 743 2.04 -6.24 26.58
C ALA A 743 2.04 -6.46 28.11
N ARG A 744 1.37 -7.51 28.58
CA ARG A 744 1.34 -7.90 30.01
C ARG A 744 2.73 -8.31 30.51
N GLN A 745 3.45 -9.13 29.75
CA GLN A 745 4.80 -9.60 30.10
C GLN A 745 5.81 -8.45 30.18
N VAL A 746 5.74 -7.52 29.23
CA VAL A 746 6.59 -6.31 29.23
C VAL A 746 6.38 -5.51 30.51
N ARG A 747 5.13 -5.26 30.93
CA ARG A 747 4.84 -4.53 32.17
C ARG A 747 5.24 -5.32 33.42
N ALA A 748 4.98 -6.62 33.45
CA ALA A 748 5.36 -7.51 34.55
C ALA A 748 6.88 -7.52 34.79
N ALA A 749 7.69 -7.49 33.72
CA ALA A 749 9.14 -7.41 33.81
C ALA A 749 9.65 -6.10 34.45
N ALA A 750 8.86 -5.03 34.42
CA ALA A 750 9.15 -3.78 35.12
C ALA A 750 8.64 -3.77 36.59
N GLY A 751 8.19 -4.90 37.12
CA GLY A 751 7.66 -5.02 38.49
C GLY A 751 6.21 -4.56 38.65
N VAL A 752 5.53 -4.23 37.54
CA VAL A 752 4.11 -3.86 37.54
C VAL A 752 3.29 -5.08 37.16
N LEU A 753 2.56 -5.67 38.11
CA LEU A 753 1.63 -6.75 37.83
C LEU A 753 0.35 -6.16 37.22
N PRO A 754 0.09 -6.32 35.90
CA PRO A 754 -1.10 -5.76 35.30
C PRO A 754 -2.32 -6.54 35.81
N GLY A 755 -3.44 -5.84 36.04
CA GLY A 755 -4.70 -6.49 36.39
C GLY A 755 -5.15 -7.49 35.32
N PRO A 756 -6.05 -8.43 35.65
CA PRO A 756 -6.57 -9.38 34.66
C PRO A 756 -7.29 -8.63 33.55
N MET A 757 -6.73 -8.68 32.33
CA MET A 757 -7.39 -8.18 31.12
C MET A 757 -7.83 -9.36 30.25
N GLN A 758 -9.07 -9.29 29.76
CA GLN A 758 -9.65 -10.24 28.82
C GLN A 758 -9.85 -9.55 27.48
N THR A 759 -9.65 -10.27 26.39
CA THR A 759 -9.88 -9.77 25.04
C THR A 759 -11.10 -10.42 24.41
N HIS A 760 -11.88 -9.61 23.71
CA HIS A 760 -12.98 -10.05 22.85
C HIS A 760 -12.58 -10.15 21.36
N GLN A 761 -11.33 -9.85 21.03
CA GLN A 761 -10.82 -9.96 19.66
C GLN A 761 -10.31 -11.38 19.39
N PRO A 762 -10.75 -12.03 18.30
CA PRO A 762 -10.14 -13.27 17.84
C PRO A 762 -8.75 -13.00 17.24
N GLY A 763 -7.85 -13.98 17.33
CA GLY A 763 -6.54 -13.94 16.68
C GLY A 763 -5.49 -14.74 17.42
N ASP A 764 -4.77 -15.59 16.71
CA ASP A 764 -3.71 -16.45 17.21
C ASP A 764 -2.34 -16.15 16.58
N GLN A 765 -2.27 -15.14 15.71
CA GLN A 765 -1.04 -14.76 15.03
C GLN A 765 0.03 -14.30 16.03
N PRO A 766 1.21 -14.96 16.09
CA PRO A 766 2.27 -14.58 16.99
C PRO A 766 2.92 -13.26 16.56
N LEU A 767 3.63 -12.64 17.50
CA LEU A 767 4.55 -11.55 17.19
C LEU A 767 5.73 -12.14 16.41
N LEU A 768 6.21 -11.42 15.39
CA LEU A 768 7.38 -11.84 14.60
C LEU A 768 8.60 -11.01 14.96
N LEU A 769 9.73 -11.66 15.28
CA LEU A 769 11.03 -10.99 15.43
C LEU A 769 11.88 -11.19 14.15
N LEU A 770 12.12 -10.10 13.43
CA LEU A 770 12.96 -10.06 12.23
C LEU A 770 14.37 -9.57 12.59
N GLU A 771 15.34 -10.50 12.64
CA GLU A 771 16.73 -10.18 12.94
C GLU A 771 17.57 -10.13 11.67
N ARG A 772 18.21 -8.99 11.39
CA ARG A 772 19.00 -8.79 10.17
C ARG A 772 20.41 -8.29 10.46
N ALA A 773 21.34 -8.52 9.54
CA ALA A 773 22.74 -8.14 9.75
C ALA A 773 22.94 -6.62 9.90
N THR A 774 22.19 -5.81 9.14
CA THR A 774 22.35 -4.35 9.05
C THR A 774 21.01 -3.63 9.03
N GLU A 775 21.02 -2.32 9.30
CA GLU A 775 19.88 -1.41 9.16
C GLU A 775 19.28 -1.42 7.74
N ALA A 776 20.14 -1.63 6.74
CA ALA A 776 19.73 -1.79 5.35
C ALA A 776 18.89 -3.05 5.12
N ALA A 777 19.36 -4.17 5.66
CA ALA A 777 18.69 -5.46 5.57
C ALA A 777 17.42 -5.51 6.43
N GLU A 778 17.39 -4.79 7.55
CA GLU A 778 16.20 -4.58 8.37
C GLU A 778 15.09 -3.89 7.55
N ALA A 779 15.37 -2.74 6.94
CA ALA A 779 14.39 -2.02 6.13
C ALA A 779 13.88 -2.85 4.93
N GLN A 780 14.77 -3.64 4.29
CA GLN A 780 14.34 -4.59 3.25
C GLN A 780 13.47 -5.72 3.78
N ALA A 781 13.71 -6.20 5.01
CA ALA A 781 12.85 -7.20 5.63
C ALA A 781 11.47 -6.61 5.93
N ILE A 782 11.40 -5.38 6.45
CA ILE A 782 10.14 -4.65 6.62
C ILE A 782 9.42 -4.53 5.28
N ALA A 783 10.12 -4.09 4.22
CA ALA A 783 9.54 -3.97 2.89
C ALA A 783 8.91 -5.28 2.38
N ARG A 784 9.62 -6.40 2.54
CA ARG A 784 9.15 -7.72 2.12
C ARG A 784 7.93 -8.19 2.91
N GLU A 785 7.88 -7.94 4.21
CA GLU A 785 6.69 -8.30 5.00
C GLU A 785 5.49 -7.41 4.64
N ILE A 786 5.70 -6.11 4.42
CA ILE A 786 4.64 -5.21 3.92
C ILE A 786 4.12 -5.69 2.57
N GLU A 787 5.01 -6.06 1.65
CA GLU A 787 4.62 -6.64 0.36
C GLU A 787 3.78 -7.90 0.52
N LYS A 788 4.11 -8.81 1.45
CA LYS A 788 3.27 -9.99 1.74
C LYS A 788 1.90 -9.61 2.27
N LEU A 789 1.84 -8.67 3.22
CA LEU A 789 0.58 -8.21 3.83
C LEU A 789 -0.36 -7.59 2.79
N VAL A 790 0.18 -6.83 1.84
CA VAL A 790 -0.57 -6.23 0.73
C VAL A 790 -0.85 -7.24 -0.39
N GLY A 791 -0.27 -8.45 -0.31
CA GLY A 791 -0.46 -9.54 -1.25
C GLY A 791 0.31 -9.35 -2.56
N GLY A 792 1.58 -8.96 -2.50
CA GLY A 792 2.52 -8.80 -3.63
C GLY A 792 2.46 -7.43 -4.32
N LEU A 793 3.62 -6.89 -4.72
CA LEU A 793 3.71 -5.62 -5.46
C LEU A 793 3.92 -5.83 -6.97
N SER A 794 4.17 -7.07 -7.40
CA SER A 794 4.34 -7.45 -8.81
C SER A 794 3.77 -8.84 -9.07
N HIS A 795 3.52 -9.15 -10.35
CA HIS A 795 3.14 -10.51 -10.78
C HIS A 795 4.15 -11.57 -10.33
N LEU A 796 5.45 -11.27 -10.37
CA LEU A 796 6.50 -12.19 -9.97
C LEU A 796 6.47 -12.48 -8.46
N ALA A 797 6.25 -11.46 -7.63
CA ALA A 797 6.17 -11.61 -6.18
C ALA A 797 4.95 -12.46 -5.76
N LEU A 798 3.84 -12.34 -6.50
CA LEU A 798 2.65 -13.16 -6.29
C LEU A 798 2.86 -14.62 -6.68
N GLU A 799 3.58 -14.89 -7.77
CA GLU A 799 3.93 -16.26 -8.17
C GLU A 799 4.76 -16.98 -7.08
N ASP A 800 5.61 -16.26 -6.36
CA ASP A 800 6.37 -16.78 -5.21
C ASP A 800 5.52 -16.88 -3.92
N ALA A 801 4.61 -15.94 -3.69
CA ALA A 801 3.75 -15.91 -2.50
C ALA A 801 2.64 -16.97 -2.54
N ALA A 802 2.09 -17.28 -3.73
CA ALA A 802 1.07 -18.32 -3.94
C ALA A 802 1.56 -19.73 -3.56
N LEU A 803 2.89 -19.96 -3.54
CA LEU A 803 3.49 -21.20 -3.04
C LEU A 803 3.48 -21.33 -1.52
N ARG A 804 3.28 -20.22 -0.78
CA ARG A 804 3.59 -20.13 0.66
C ARG A 804 2.42 -19.72 1.54
N HIS A 805 1.42 -19.00 1.04
CA HIS A 805 0.31 -18.50 1.88
C HIS A 805 -1.00 -19.27 1.71
N ARG A 806 -1.64 -19.54 2.85
CA ARG A 806 -2.88 -20.29 3.04
C ARG A 806 -4.01 -19.31 3.36
N GLY A 807 -5.21 -19.58 2.83
CA GLY A 807 -6.49 -19.09 3.35
C GLY A 807 -6.94 -17.69 2.89
N PRO A 808 -8.25 -17.39 3.02
CA PRO A 808 -8.85 -16.11 2.71
C PRO A 808 -8.57 -15.11 3.84
N GLU A 809 -7.33 -14.67 3.99
CA GLU A 809 -7.04 -13.51 4.85
C GLU A 809 -7.33 -12.22 4.07
N GLU A 810 -8.09 -11.32 4.70
CA GLU A 810 -8.39 -9.99 4.19
C GLU A 810 -7.07 -9.21 4.00
N LYS A 811 -6.69 -8.98 2.74
CA LYS A 811 -5.41 -8.34 2.39
C LYS A 811 -5.34 -6.92 2.98
N ALA A 812 -4.17 -6.54 3.48
CA ALA A 812 -3.92 -5.23 4.06
C ALA A 812 -3.75 -4.16 2.95
N GLY A 813 -4.28 -2.96 3.15
CA GLY A 813 -3.90 -1.77 2.39
C GLY A 813 -2.62 -1.16 2.99
N PHE A 814 -2.00 -0.20 2.29
CA PHE A 814 -0.80 0.45 2.82
C PHE A 814 -1.11 1.31 4.06
N ARG A 815 -2.30 1.91 4.12
CA ARG A 815 -2.73 2.69 5.30
C ARG A 815 -2.91 1.85 6.57
N ASP A 816 -3.09 0.53 6.42
CA ASP A 816 -3.28 -0.39 7.55
C ASP A 816 -1.95 -0.75 8.24
N VAL A 817 -0.83 -0.25 7.72
CA VAL A 817 0.51 -0.53 8.19
C VAL A 817 1.16 0.72 8.77
N ALA A 818 1.68 0.60 10.00
CA ALA A 818 2.56 1.59 10.60
C ALA A 818 3.93 1.00 10.93
N VAL A 819 4.99 1.79 10.73
CA VAL A 819 6.35 1.50 11.21
C VAL A 819 6.71 2.52 12.27
N LEU A 820 6.84 2.05 13.50
CA LEU A 820 7.14 2.80 14.69
C LEU A 820 8.63 2.72 15.01
N TYR A 821 9.22 3.82 15.44
CA TYR A 821 10.63 3.89 15.84
C TYR A 821 10.84 4.80 17.06
N ARG A 822 11.92 4.57 17.81
CA ARG A 822 12.22 5.37 19.01
C ARG A 822 12.87 6.73 18.72
N LEU A 823 13.79 6.77 17.75
CA LEU A 823 14.54 7.98 17.37
C LEU A 823 14.12 8.50 16.00
N HIS A 824 13.91 9.81 15.89
CA HIS A 824 13.58 10.47 14.62
C HIS A 824 14.64 10.25 13.52
N ALA A 825 15.91 10.05 13.89
CA ALA A 825 17.00 9.76 12.96
C ALA A 825 16.80 8.48 12.11
N LEU A 826 15.93 7.55 12.56
CA LEU A 826 15.62 6.32 11.83
C LEU A 826 14.61 6.55 10.69
N GLY A 827 13.74 7.56 10.82
CA GLY A 827 12.63 7.81 9.90
C GLY A 827 13.06 8.02 8.45
N PRO A 828 13.95 8.99 8.14
CA PRO A 828 14.37 9.27 6.76
C PRO A 828 15.02 8.08 6.04
N GLU A 829 15.78 7.27 6.77
CA GLU A 829 16.46 6.10 6.20
C GLU A 829 15.48 4.95 5.90
N LEU A 830 14.50 4.74 6.79
CA LEU A 830 13.39 3.81 6.56
C LEU A 830 12.55 4.26 5.36
N GLU A 831 12.15 5.54 5.31
CA GLU A 831 11.38 6.11 4.20
C GLU A 831 12.11 5.91 2.87
N ARG A 832 13.39 6.31 2.80
CA ARG A 832 14.21 6.17 1.59
C ARG A 832 14.25 4.74 1.08
N ARG A 833 14.42 3.75 1.97
CA ARG A 833 14.56 2.34 1.60
C ARG A 833 13.24 1.68 1.23
N LEU A 834 12.17 1.96 1.97
CA LEU A 834 10.83 1.46 1.64
C LEU A 834 10.36 2.05 0.31
N THR A 835 10.59 3.35 0.10
CA THR A 835 10.29 4.05 -1.16
C THR A 835 11.10 3.47 -2.33
N ALA A 836 12.39 3.15 -2.12
CA ALA A 836 13.22 2.48 -3.12
C ALA A 836 12.76 1.03 -3.41
N ALA A 837 12.01 0.40 -2.50
CA ALA A 837 11.38 -0.89 -2.70
C ALA A 837 9.96 -0.78 -3.31
N GLY A 838 9.55 0.42 -3.77
CA GLY A 838 8.24 0.65 -4.38
C GLY A 838 7.09 0.79 -3.37
N ILE A 839 7.38 0.91 -2.07
CA ILE A 839 6.34 1.05 -1.03
C ILE A 839 6.04 2.52 -0.79
N PRO A 840 4.78 2.97 -0.96
CA PRO A 840 4.40 4.35 -0.68
C PRO A 840 4.40 4.60 0.83
N CYS A 841 5.20 5.56 1.28
CA CYS A 841 5.39 5.88 2.71
C CYS A 841 5.08 7.35 2.99
N GLN A 842 4.79 7.67 4.24
CA GLN A 842 4.62 9.03 4.72
C GLN A 842 5.27 9.22 6.09
N LEU A 843 6.23 10.14 6.16
CA LEU A 843 6.70 10.73 7.41
C LEU A 843 5.86 11.97 7.77
N PRO A 844 5.58 12.23 9.06
CA PRO A 844 5.08 13.53 9.50
C PRO A 844 6.08 14.63 9.08
N ARG A 845 5.60 15.65 8.37
CA ARG A 845 6.41 16.84 8.08
C ARG A 845 6.61 17.61 9.39
N GLU A 846 7.83 18.07 9.64
CA GLU A 846 8.12 18.93 10.80
C GLU A 846 7.38 20.26 10.63
N SER A 847 6.18 20.37 11.19
CA SER A 847 5.52 21.64 11.43
C SER A 847 5.67 22.02 12.90
N VAL A 848 6.04 23.28 13.10
CA VAL A 848 6.38 23.94 14.37
C VAL A 848 5.16 23.96 15.30
N GLY A 849 5.07 23.03 16.25
CA GLY A 849 4.04 23.00 17.29
C GLY A 849 3.96 21.66 18.06
N PRO A 850 3.29 21.63 19.24
CA PRO A 850 3.10 20.40 20.04
C PRO A 850 2.11 19.39 19.44
N GLU A 851 1.44 19.75 18.34
CA GLU A 851 0.57 18.88 17.55
C GLU A 851 1.21 18.71 16.15
N TYR A 852 1.51 17.45 15.80
CA TYR A 852 2.13 17.05 14.54
C TYR A 852 1.09 17.11 13.41
N ASP A 853 0.78 18.31 12.94
CA ASP A 853 -0.22 18.55 11.90
C ASP A 853 0.42 18.39 10.50
N GLY A 854 0.10 17.29 9.81
CA GLY A 854 0.65 17.01 8.47
C GLY A 854 0.58 15.55 7.99
N LEU A 855 0.10 14.64 8.83
CA LEU A 855 -0.22 13.26 8.44
C LEU A 855 -1.66 13.18 7.95
N ASP A 856 -1.82 12.74 6.70
CA ASP A 856 -3.13 12.37 6.18
C ASP A 856 -3.37 10.89 6.52
N LEU A 857 -4.15 10.63 7.57
CA LEU A 857 -4.47 9.27 8.00
C LEU A 857 -5.32 8.50 6.98
N ALA A 858 -6.01 9.18 6.06
CA ALA A 858 -6.82 8.55 5.04
C ALA A 858 -5.98 8.06 3.83
N ALA A 859 -4.80 8.65 3.60
CA ALA A 859 -3.95 8.29 2.46
C ALA A 859 -3.44 6.84 2.54
N GLU A 860 -3.52 6.11 1.41
CA GLU A 860 -2.99 4.75 1.20
C GLU A 860 -1.45 4.72 1.13
N LYS A 861 -0.83 5.07 2.26
CA LYS A 861 0.61 5.06 2.48
C LYS A 861 0.94 4.47 3.83
N VAL A 862 2.04 3.76 3.92
CA VAL A 862 2.59 3.26 5.18
C VAL A 862 2.97 4.44 6.07
N LYS A 863 2.48 4.45 7.32
CA LYS A 863 2.74 5.54 8.26
C LYS A 863 4.06 5.29 9.01
N LEU A 864 4.99 6.23 8.91
CA LEU A 864 6.27 6.18 9.60
C LEU A 864 6.21 7.14 10.80
N LEU A 865 6.20 6.61 12.02
CA LEU A 865 5.92 7.39 13.25
C LEU A 865 6.94 7.13 14.35
N SER A 866 7.16 8.11 15.22
CA SER A 866 7.82 7.82 16.50
C SER A 866 6.86 7.07 17.44
N LEU A 867 7.38 6.27 18.37
CA LEU A 867 6.55 5.60 19.39
C LEU A 867 5.66 6.59 20.16
N HIS A 868 6.16 7.80 20.43
CA HIS A 868 5.39 8.87 21.08
C HIS A 868 4.25 9.41 20.19
N ALA A 869 4.51 9.58 18.90
CA ALA A 869 3.52 10.08 17.94
C ALA A 869 2.41 9.05 17.63
N ALA A 870 2.67 7.76 17.90
CA ALA A 870 1.67 6.72 17.71
C ALA A 870 0.60 6.66 18.82
N LYS A 871 0.80 7.36 19.94
CA LYS A 871 -0.16 7.37 21.05
C LYS A 871 -1.51 7.91 20.59
N GLY A 872 -2.57 7.20 20.94
CA GLY A 872 -3.95 7.50 20.51
C GLY A 872 -4.34 6.90 19.16
N LEU A 873 -3.38 6.58 18.28
CA LEU A 873 -3.64 5.92 17.00
C LEU A 873 -3.80 4.41 17.14
N GLU A 874 -4.31 3.77 16.09
CA GLU A 874 -4.46 2.32 15.96
C GLU A 874 -4.23 1.88 14.50
N PHE A 875 -3.58 0.73 14.32
CA PHE A 875 -3.30 0.15 13.01
C PHE A 875 -3.47 -1.38 13.06
N PRO A 876 -4.01 -2.01 12.01
CA PRO A 876 -4.02 -3.47 11.92
C PRO A 876 -2.63 -4.10 12.07
N TYR A 877 -1.63 -3.58 11.36
CA TYR A 877 -0.27 -4.13 11.36
C TYR A 877 0.74 -3.08 11.83
N VAL A 878 1.55 -3.42 12.82
CA VAL A 878 2.56 -2.51 13.39
C VAL A 878 3.94 -3.16 13.34
N PHE A 879 4.88 -2.45 12.74
CA PHE A 879 6.31 -2.74 12.83
C PHE A 879 6.92 -1.85 13.92
N ILE A 880 7.69 -2.40 14.85
CA ILE A 880 8.52 -1.62 15.78
C ILE A 880 9.98 -1.84 15.37
N ALA A 881 10.56 -0.82 14.75
CA ALA A 881 11.89 -0.86 14.19
C ALA A 881 12.97 -0.45 15.20
N GLY A 882 14.15 -1.08 15.10
CA GLY A 882 15.27 -0.78 15.98
C GLY A 882 15.07 -1.27 17.42
N CYS A 883 14.53 -2.47 17.61
CA CYS A 883 14.41 -3.14 18.92
C CYS A 883 15.78 -3.59 19.45
N GLU A 884 16.64 -2.64 19.74
CA GLU A 884 18.06 -2.81 20.08
C GLU A 884 18.37 -2.21 21.46
N ALA A 885 19.23 -2.86 22.23
CA ALA A 885 19.72 -2.31 23.50
C ALA A 885 20.46 -0.98 23.26
N GLY A 886 20.15 0.03 24.07
CA GLY A 886 20.62 1.41 23.92
C GLY A 886 19.82 2.26 22.92
N LEU A 887 18.95 1.65 22.11
CA LEU A 887 18.02 2.34 21.22
C LEU A 887 16.58 2.27 21.71
N LEU A 888 16.15 1.09 22.16
CA LEU A 888 14.87 0.83 22.81
C LEU A 888 15.10 -0.29 23.85
N PRO A 889 15.29 0.03 25.14
CA PRO A 889 15.16 1.35 25.76
C PRO A 889 16.30 2.29 25.33
N TRP A 890 15.99 3.59 25.26
CA TRP A 890 16.96 4.63 24.94
C TRP A 890 17.95 4.87 26.09
N GLU A 891 19.25 4.69 25.82
CA GLU A 891 20.33 4.95 26.78
C GLU A 891 21.43 5.79 26.10
N PRO A 892 21.46 7.13 26.31
CA PRO A 892 22.52 7.98 25.76
C PRO A 892 23.89 7.68 26.40
N GLU A 893 24.96 7.78 25.61
CA GLU A 893 26.32 7.60 26.13
C GLU A 893 26.70 8.72 27.12
N GLY A 894 26.88 8.37 28.39
CA GLY A 894 27.45 9.26 29.42
C GLY A 894 26.44 10.10 30.22
N GLU A 895 25.15 10.07 29.87
CA GLU A 895 24.09 10.76 30.60
C GLU A 895 22.99 9.75 30.99
N GLY A 896 22.89 9.43 32.29
CA GLY A 896 21.91 8.49 32.83
C GLY A 896 20.49 9.05 32.88
N TYR A 897 19.91 9.42 31.72
CA TYR A 897 18.66 10.17 31.61
C TYR A 897 17.57 9.49 30.77
N GLY A 898 17.41 8.18 30.92
CA GLY A 898 16.17 7.49 30.53
C GLY A 898 15.57 6.82 31.77
N ASP A 899 14.32 7.14 32.12
CA ASP A 899 13.58 6.36 33.12
C ASP A 899 13.26 4.99 32.50
N PRO A 900 13.85 3.88 32.99
CA PRO A 900 13.59 2.55 32.43
C PRO A 900 12.11 2.17 32.48
N GLU A 901 11.37 2.70 33.46
CA GLU A 901 9.93 2.48 33.60
C GLU A 901 9.14 3.21 32.50
N GLU A 902 9.55 4.44 32.14
CA GLU A 902 8.96 5.20 31.03
C GLU A 902 9.25 4.55 29.68
N GLU A 903 10.47 4.07 29.43
CA GLU A 903 10.79 3.35 28.19
C GLU A 903 10.02 2.01 28.10
N ASN A 904 9.76 1.36 29.23
CA ASN A 904 8.88 0.18 29.28
C ASN A 904 7.43 0.54 28.93
N ARG A 905 6.88 1.66 29.46
CA ARG A 905 5.57 2.20 29.06
C ARG A 905 5.53 2.56 27.58
N LEU A 906 6.62 3.11 27.05
CA LEU A 906 6.71 3.49 25.64
C LEU A 906 6.65 2.28 24.71
N PHE A 907 7.34 1.19 25.06
CA PHE A 907 7.25 -0.06 24.30
C PHE A 907 5.86 -0.70 24.43
N TYR A 908 5.27 -0.68 25.63
CA TYR A 908 3.87 -1.10 25.86
C TYR A 908 2.88 -0.33 24.97
N VAL A 909 3.02 1.00 24.87
CA VAL A 909 2.20 1.82 23.97
C VAL A 909 2.39 1.37 22.53
N GLY A 910 3.63 1.14 22.08
CA GLY A 910 3.94 0.65 20.72
C GLY A 910 3.26 -0.68 20.39
N LEU A 911 3.36 -1.68 21.26
CA LEU A 911 2.70 -2.99 21.08
C LEU A 911 1.18 -2.84 20.97
N THR A 912 0.59 -2.01 21.82
CA THR A 912 -0.86 -1.84 21.94
C THR A 912 -1.47 -0.93 20.87
N ARG A 913 -0.67 -0.47 19.89
CA ARG A 913 -1.18 0.19 18.69
C ARG A 913 -1.70 -0.79 17.65
N ALA A 914 -1.24 -2.05 17.70
CA ALA A 914 -1.65 -3.08 16.75
C ALA A 914 -3.01 -3.68 17.12
N SER A 915 -3.86 -3.91 16.12
CA SER A 915 -5.13 -4.64 16.28
C SER A 915 -5.15 -6.01 15.61
N ARG A 916 -4.14 -6.37 14.80
CA ARG A 916 -3.97 -7.73 14.23
C ARG A 916 -2.61 -8.34 14.56
N GLN A 917 -1.51 -7.74 14.11
CA GLN A 917 -0.18 -8.34 14.26
C GLN A 917 0.93 -7.31 14.52
N VAL A 918 1.94 -7.70 15.31
CA VAL A 918 3.14 -6.92 15.57
C VAL A 918 4.38 -7.60 15.00
N PHE A 919 5.22 -6.81 14.34
CA PHE A 919 6.54 -7.19 13.84
C PHE A 919 7.60 -6.39 14.60
N LEU A 920 8.50 -7.07 15.28
CA LEU A 920 9.64 -6.47 15.96
C LEU A 920 10.87 -6.64 15.07
N THR A 921 11.64 -5.59 14.83
CA THR A 921 12.82 -5.68 13.97
C THR A 921 14.07 -5.17 14.65
N ARG A 922 15.22 -5.79 14.33
CA ARG A 922 16.53 -5.30 14.75
C ARG A 922 17.59 -5.54 13.70
N ALA A 923 18.59 -4.66 13.69
CA ALA A 923 19.88 -4.90 13.08
C ALA A 923 20.86 -5.49 14.11
N ARG A 924 21.82 -6.31 13.68
CA ARG A 924 22.97 -6.75 14.50
C ARG A 924 24.08 -5.71 14.51
N THR A 925 24.08 -4.81 13.54
CA THR A 925 25.02 -3.70 13.43
C THR A 925 24.29 -2.51 12.82
N ARG A 926 24.44 -1.32 13.40
CA ARG A 926 23.77 -0.10 12.94
C ARG A 926 24.76 1.06 12.89
N THR A 927 24.57 1.94 11.91
CA THR A 927 25.25 3.24 11.85
C THR A 927 24.34 4.32 12.42
N LEU A 928 24.72 4.94 13.55
CA LEU A 928 24.04 6.10 14.13
C LEU A 928 25.04 7.26 14.24
N TRP A 929 24.65 8.44 13.77
CA TRP A 929 25.49 9.65 13.78
C TRP A 929 26.91 9.43 13.22
N GLY A 930 27.00 8.67 12.12
CA GLY A 930 28.27 8.36 11.45
C GLY A 930 29.13 7.28 12.13
N LYS A 931 28.71 6.74 13.28
CA LYS A 931 29.43 5.67 13.98
C LYS A 931 28.72 4.33 13.82
N LYS A 932 29.44 3.33 13.31
CA LYS A 932 28.97 1.95 13.17
C LYS A 932 29.19 1.19 14.47
N ARG A 933 28.15 0.55 15.01
CA ARG A 933 28.20 -0.15 16.30
C ARG A 933 27.49 -1.51 16.23
N PRO A 934 28.03 -2.55 16.87
CA PRO A 934 27.27 -3.78 17.11
C PRO A 934 26.16 -3.50 18.11
N THR A 935 25.02 -4.15 17.95
CA THR A 935 23.83 -3.92 18.78
C THR A 935 23.27 -5.26 19.28
N LEU A 936 22.81 -5.28 20.53
CA LEU A 936 22.18 -6.45 21.15
C LEU A 936 20.65 -6.35 21.06
N LEU A 937 19.95 -7.48 21.17
CA LEU A 937 18.48 -7.49 21.25
C LEU A 937 18.04 -6.69 22.48
N SER A 938 17.02 -5.84 22.28
CA SER A 938 16.38 -5.08 23.35
C SER A 938 16.02 -5.96 24.56
N PRO A 939 16.33 -5.55 25.80
CA PRO A 939 15.87 -6.24 27.00
C PRO A 939 14.34 -6.27 27.11
N LEU A 940 13.64 -5.28 26.55
CA LEU A 940 12.17 -5.25 26.53
C LEU A 940 11.60 -6.37 25.66
N VAL A 941 12.21 -6.65 24.50
CA VAL A 941 11.81 -7.79 23.67
C VAL A 941 12.17 -9.13 24.31
N LYS A 942 13.28 -9.22 25.06
CA LYS A 942 13.66 -10.44 25.78
C LYS A 942 12.68 -10.82 26.90
N SER A 943 11.87 -9.89 27.38
CA SER A 943 10.83 -10.17 28.38
C SER A 943 9.65 -10.95 27.82
N ILE A 944 9.50 -10.99 26.49
CA ILE A 944 8.40 -11.68 25.80
C ILE A 944 8.76 -13.15 25.62
N THR A 945 7.83 -14.04 25.99
CA THR A 945 8.04 -15.48 25.96
C THR A 945 8.06 -16.05 24.53
N PRO A 946 8.83 -17.13 24.26
CA PRO A 946 9.00 -17.66 22.91
C PRO A 946 7.74 -18.30 22.27
N ASP A 947 6.74 -18.66 23.07
CA ASP A 947 5.48 -19.25 22.60
C ASP A 947 4.61 -18.25 21.81
N ILE A 948 4.72 -16.96 22.12
CA ILE A 948 4.02 -15.87 21.42
C ILE A 948 4.94 -15.01 20.53
N LEU A 949 6.25 -15.28 20.53
CA LEU A 949 7.26 -14.57 19.75
C LEU A 949 8.02 -15.52 18.82
N GLN A 950 7.66 -15.52 17.54
CA GLN A 950 8.32 -16.33 16.52
C GLN A 950 9.54 -15.59 15.93
N ARG A 951 10.72 -16.20 16.03
CA ARG A 951 11.96 -15.63 15.49
C ARG A 951 12.19 -16.06 14.05
N GLN A 952 12.49 -15.10 13.18
CA GLN A 952 12.91 -15.34 11.80
C GLN A 952 14.34 -14.84 11.59
N GLU A 953 15.30 -15.75 11.72
CA GLU A 953 16.69 -15.46 11.38
C GLU A 953 16.93 -15.50 9.87
N GLU A 954 17.90 -14.70 9.43
CA GLU A 954 18.36 -14.72 8.05
C GLU A 954 18.98 -16.08 7.73
N SER A 955 18.32 -16.88 6.88
CA SER A 955 18.90 -18.13 6.39
C SER A 955 20.23 -17.84 5.68
N PRO A 956 21.37 -18.47 6.06
CA PRO A 956 22.67 -18.26 5.44
C PRO A 956 22.69 -18.46 3.92
N ALA A 957 21.71 -19.20 3.38
CA ALA A 957 21.57 -19.51 1.96
C ALA A 957 21.23 -18.30 1.06
N ALA A 958 20.68 -17.21 1.60
CA ALA A 958 20.22 -16.08 0.78
C ALA A 958 21.35 -15.12 0.34
N SER A 959 22.55 -15.23 0.93
CA SER A 959 23.71 -14.41 0.55
C SER A 959 24.59 -15.04 -0.55
N ARG A 960 24.31 -16.30 -0.92
CA ARG A 960 24.93 -17.00 -2.07
C ARG A 960 23.87 -17.36 -3.11
N GLY A 961 23.24 -16.33 -3.65
CA GLY A 961 22.14 -16.50 -4.60
C GLY A 961 21.95 -15.33 -5.56
N ARG A 962 22.98 -14.52 -5.84
CA ARG A 962 23.10 -14.02 -7.21
C ARG A 962 23.57 -15.21 -8.03
N THR A 963 22.61 -16.02 -8.50
CA THR A 963 22.84 -16.86 -9.66
C THR A 963 23.42 -15.92 -10.71
N ARG A 964 24.72 -16.04 -10.96
CA ARG A 964 25.24 -15.70 -12.28
C ARG A 964 24.31 -16.43 -13.22
N GLN A 965 23.48 -15.71 -13.97
CA GLN A 965 22.92 -16.27 -15.19
C GLN A 965 24.11 -16.93 -15.89
N PRO A 966 24.03 -18.20 -16.30
CA PRO A 966 25.04 -18.72 -17.21
C PRO A 966 25.07 -17.73 -18.36
N GLN A 967 26.26 -17.20 -18.67
CA GLN A 967 26.49 -16.46 -19.90
C GLN A 967 26.16 -17.41 -21.06
N LEU A 968 24.89 -17.45 -21.45
CA LEU A 968 24.52 -17.76 -22.82
C LEU A 968 25.02 -16.55 -23.62
N PHE A 969 25.79 -16.81 -24.67
CA PHE A 969 26.55 -15.87 -25.51
C PHE A 969 28.01 -15.60 -25.06
N PRO A 970 28.99 -16.42 -25.51
CA PRO A 970 30.33 -15.92 -25.75
C PRO A 970 30.26 -14.89 -26.89
N GLY A 971 30.68 -13.65 -26.61
CA GLY A 971 30.70 -12.57 -27.59
C GLY A 971 31.59 -12.90 -28.79
N ILE A 972 31.04 -12.72 -29.99
CA ILE A 972 31.82 -12.69 -31.23
C ILE A 972 31.19 -11.63 -32.15
N ILE A 973 31.74 -10.42 -32.10
CA ILE A 973 31.74 -9.50 -33.25
C ILE A 973 33.10 -9.73 -33.93
N PRO A 974 33.18 -10.11 -35.22
CA PRO A 974 34.45 -10.19 -35.91
C PRO A 974 34.99 -8.78 -36.11
N ARG A 975 36.02 -8.40 -35.34
CA ARG A 975 36.84 -7.22 -35.62
C ARG A 975 37.54 -7.42 -36.96
N GLN A 976 37.11 -6.70 -38.00
CA GLN A 976 37.92 -6.52 -39.19
C GLN A 976 39.20 -5.77 -38.83
N LYS A 977 40.34 -6.40 -39.08
CA LYS A 977 41.67 -5.78 -39.06
C LYS A 977 41.74 -4.77 -40.21
N LYS A 978 41.87 -3.48 -39.91
CA LYS A 978 42.48 -2.52 -40.86
C LYS A 978 43.99 -2.75 -40.83
N ALA A 979 44.54 -3.12 -41.99
CA ALA A 979 45.97 -3.11 -42.23
C ALA A 979 46.33 -1.80 -42.94
N ARG A 980 47.24 -1.06 -42.29
CA ARG A 980 47.93 0.18 -42.70
C ARG A 980 47.09 1.44 -42.86
#